data_AF-A0AAJ5F6F3-F1
#
_entry.id   AF-A0AAJ5F6F3-F1
#
_cell.length_a   1.000
_cell.length_b   1.000
_cell.length_c   1.000
_cell.angle_alpha   90.00
_cell.angle_beta   90.00
_cell.angle_gamma   90.00
#
_symmetry.space_group_name_H-M   'P 1'
#
loop_
_entity.id
_entity.type
_entity.pdbx_description
1 polymer ?
#
loop_
_entity_poly.entity_id
_entity_poly.type
_entity_poly.pdbx_seq_one_letter_code
_entity_poly.pdbx_strand_id
1 'polypeptide(L)'
;MTAPFDVPALPSPPDLSARTAPGREEDRDVPGLEGHRGPGLILRWNTLAVTDRVDVVLHFHGFSAHGAAMNLARDKEGASGLDWSDPRGLDPAPGRTRPTLGLLPRGHFYGGRSGAGYDFPALVRPGGARELIRWSLERFAARAGVPALGVNRLILTAHSGGGAATWRVLDDLDPHEVHVFDALYQSPEPLLRWARRRIGRDAAAPEASLETYMREQGGALRVLYTSGGGTAGNSLEAYRQLERALAGHPALHRWYAVERTSVSHGEIPRRYGWRLLADAGATLPDTFPPGRATSGGRPTLRPGDRGEAVREAQRKLNVVHARELAAGRPGLPGAPLAEDGTFSPDMRAATVAFQQLAFPGEPRAADGVIGPRTWARLDEWAGGTARPSTSREAAFPDAEAQEAQDPEASEFPDEEEAEGAPPPLPVRAEPRPLPPDEPVPFAPAPPPGSFWPLRTENSEGRLVSYITVDGHMVGRAGRAFLAARQGTRGGQTLPRRHVGVDLYAHAGDTVVACEDGRIVEFAFFYRAKSGQRTYRLLVAHPAVVVNYGEVTEDSLTRHGLAVGDTVRAGQPLAFVSDTGMLHFETYAPDTVHSAQWWPDRPRPSNLLNPTRYLLFLQERGQGGADQTPAGQTPGSHAPAESPAAPPDGLPPLTGPRVPPGFRAVARRGSVRGLARYGGGRVDETLRRLAQAGRTTLPEDEIDTLQRVANVETGGLIQGLNTWDSAVVSIGFMQWTLQHGKLQEWIRRAEAAFRRHGIELDTGRVYTWTRDGRVVSEQGAVLGAATRDELRWDGWAQRFFHAGLDEEAIVAEAELAREHLRRHLAGLRAYLGDAAPYRVFTGHYAASPRVRGMFQAAYNNLPVAAKRGTVAALHAAGNAGTERFTDLLQDALLEAYRERNDNGTRIISETRTGARSA
;
A
#
# COMPACT_ATOMS: atom_id res chain seq x y z
N MET A 1 74.28 44.05 32.30
CA MET A 1 73.31 45.03 31.78
C MET A 1 72.35 44.27 30.90
N THR A 2 71.17 44.00 31.44
CA THR A 2 70.14 43.12 30.89
C THR A 2 69.41 43.80 29.72
N ALA A 3 69.28 43.07 28.61
CA ALA A 3 68.66 43.53 27.38
C ALA A 3 67.16 43.83 27.57
N PRO A 4 66.62 44.89 26.94
CA PRO A 4 65.20 45.20 26.95
C PRO A 4 64.43 44.25 26.02
N PHE A 5 63.24 43.85 26.49
CA PHE A 5 62.28 42.98 25.81
C PHE A 5 61.79 43.58 24.48
N ASP A 6 61.85 42.77 23.42
CA ASP A 6 61.10 43.00 22.18
C ASP A 6 59.59 42.88 22.46
N VAL A 7 58.85 43.93 22.13
CA VAL A 7 57.38 43.92 22.09
C VAL A 7 56.98 43.33 20.73
N PRO A 8 56.26 42.19 20.67
CA PRO A 8 55.76 41.67 19.41
C PRO A 8 54.77 42.67 18.80
N ALA A 9 54.93 42.96 17.51
CA ALA A 9 53.99 43.75 16.73
C ALA A 9 52.56 43.20 16.92
N LEU A 10 51.62 44.09 17.25
CA LEU A 10 50.19 43.75 17.33
C LEU A 10 49.74 43.17 15.97
N PRO A 11 49.04 42.02 15.96
CA PRO A 11 48.48 41.49 14.72
C PRO A 11 47.51 42.52 14.13
N SER A 12 47.61 42.73 12.81
CA SER A 12 46.64 43.54 12.08
C SER A 12 45.21 43.08 12.40
N PRO A 13 44.23 43.98 12.55
CA PRO A 13 42.85 43.58 12.76
C PRO A 13 42.43 42.64 11.62
N PRO A 14 41.69 41.55 11.91
CA PRO A 14 41.25 40.63 10.88
C PRO A 14 40.45 41.40 9.82
N ASP A 15 40.70 41.12 8.56
CA ASP A 15 39.97 41.67 7.44
C ASP A 15 38.48 41.32 7.58
N LEU A 16 37.67 42.28 8.02
CA LEU A 16 36.23 42.13 8.28
C LEU A 16 35.39 41.99 6.99
N SER A 17 36.02 41.89 5.82
CA SER A 17 35.36 41.59 4.54
C SER A 17 35.34 40.09 4.19
N ALA A 18 35.96 39.24 5.01
CA ALA A 18 36.09 37.81 4.74
C ALA A 18 34.74 37.07 4.75
N ARG A 19 34.16 36.88 3.56
CA ARG A 19 33.07 35.92 3.36
C ARG A 19 33.60 34.51 3.58
N THR A 20 32.92 33.70 4.39
CA THR A 20 33.23 32.26 4.45
C THR A 20 32.71 31.63 3.16
N ALA A 21 33.64 31.10 2.34
CA ALA A 21 33.28 30.36 1.14
C ALA A 21 32.41 29.12 1.49
N PRO A 22 31.52 28.66 0.59
CA PRO A 22 30.77 27.43 0.79
C PRO A 22 31.67 26.26 1.17
N GLY A 23 31.22 25.41 2.09
CA GLY A 23 32.06 24.34 2.60
C GLY A 23 31.30 23.24 3.32
N ARG A 24 32.09 22.31 3.84
CA ARG A 24 31.64 21.07 4.46
C ARG A 24 32.63 20.62 5.54
N GLU A 25 32.13 20.04 6.62
CA GLU A 25 32.92 19.45 7.70
C GLU A 25 32.29 18.15 8.21
N GLU A 26 33.12 17.19 8.61
CA GLU A 26 32.69 15.95 9.28
C GLU A 26 33.17 15.95 10.73
N ASP A 27 32.25 15.79 11.67
CA ASP A 27 32.57 15.68 13.09
C ASP A 27 32.24 14.27 13.61
N ARG A 28 33.19 13.69 14.34
CA ARG A 28 33.02 12.37 14.99
C ARG A 28 32.60 12.49 16.45
N ASP A 29 33.14 13.49 17.15
CA ASP A 29 32.97 13.67 18.60
C ASP A 29 31.83 14.66 18.87
N VAL A 30 30.61 14.23 18.57
CA VAL A 30 29.39 15.04 18.68
C VAL A 30 28.60 14.60 19.91
N PRO A 31 28.27 15.51 20.85
CA PRO A 31 27.51 15.17 22.04
C PRO A 31 26.17 14.48 21.74
N GLY A 32 25.92 13.35 22.40
CA GLY A 32 24.72 12.52 22.21
C GLY A 32 24.76 11.60 20.99
N LEU A 33 25.79 11.69 20.13
CA LEU A 33 26.01 10.82 18.98
C LEU A 33 27.31 10.00 19.13
N GLU A 34 27.82 9.89 20.35
CA GLU A 34 29.04 9.14 20.65
C GLU A 34 28.84 7.63 20.40
N GLY A 35 29.88 6.97 19.90
CA GLY A 35 29.88 5.52 19.69
C GLY A 35 29.22 5.04 18.38
N HIS A 36 28.71 5.93 17.54
CA HIS A 36 28.33 5.57 16.17
C HIS A 36 29.55 5.27 15.29
N ARG A 37 29.44 4.28 14.37
CA ARG A 37 30.50 4.00 13.38
C ARG A 37 30.57 5.10 12.31
N GLY A 38 31.69 5.83 12.25
CA GLY A 38 31.92 6.91 11.28
C GLY A 38 31.60 8.30 11.84
N PRO A 39 31.53 9.36 11.02
CA PRO A 39 31.16 10.69 11.50
C PRO A 39 29.74 10.70 12.08
N GLY A 40 29.60 11.34 13.25
CA GLY A 40 28.33 11.53 13.93
C GLY A 40 27.50 12.67 13.32
N LEU A 41 28.16 13.63 12.66
CA LEU A 41 27.53 14.79 12.03
C LEU A 41 28.29 15.21 10.77
N ILE A 42 27.55 15.64 9.75
CA ILE A 42 28.08 16.42 8.64
C ILE A 42 27.50 17.83 8.73
N LEU A 43 28.38 18.83 8.76
CA LEU A 43 28.02 20.24 8.59
C LEU A 43 28.24 20.64 7.14
N ARG A 44 27.29 21.37 6.57
CA ARG A 44 27.43 22.03 5.25
C ARG A 44 27.04 23.49 5.39
N TRP A 45 27.68 24.39 4.64
CA TRP A 45 27.28 25.79 4.61
C TRP A 45 27.46 26.38 3.21
N ASN A 46 26.62 27.36 2.87
CA ASN A 46 26.80 28.16 1.66
C ASN A 46 27.67 29.39 1.96
N THR A 47 27.67 30.38 1.08
CA THR A 47 28.45 31.60 1.33
C THR A 47 27.85 32.34 2.52
N LEU A 48 28.63 32.53 3.58
CA LEU A 48 28.23 33.31 4.73
C LEU A 48 28.78 34.72 4.62
N ALA A 49 27.89 35.71 4.64
CA ALA A 49 28.28 37.09 4.93
C ALA A 49 28.61 37.22 6.43
N VAL A 50 29.32 38.26 6.83
CA VAL A 50 29.51 38.59 8.25
C VAL A 50 28.15 38.96 8.85
N THR A 51 27.52 38.01 9.52
CA THR A 51 26.29 38.16 10.30
C THR A 51 26.41 37.31 11.56
N ASP A 52 25.81 37.78 12.65
CA ASP A 52 25.67 37.04 13.90
C ASP A 52 24.55 35.99 13.85
N ARG A 53 23.81 35.85 12.74
CA ARG A 53 22.72 34.88 12.61
C ARG A 53 22.69 34.15 11.27
N VAL A 54 22.43 32.84 11.31
CA VAL A 54 22.34 31.99 10.12
C VAL A 54 21.07 31.14 10.14
N ASP A 55 20.54 30.82 8.96
CA ASP A 55 19.46 29.84 8.86
C ASP A 55 20.03 28.45 9.14
N VAL A 56 19.31 27.63 9.92
CA VAL A 56 19.75 26.29 10.34
C VAL A 56 18.81 25.25 9.77
N VAL A 57 19.35 24.28 9.03
CA VAL A 57 18.58 23.16 8.47
C VAL A 57 18.99 21.87 9.18
N LEU A 58 18.05 21.20 9.85
CA LEU A 58 18.29 19.89 10.47
C LEU A 58 17.58 18.79 9.68
N HIS A 59 18.36 17.83 9.14
CA HIS A 59 17.83 16.74 8.33
C HIS A 59 17.73 15.41 9.09
N PHE A 60 16.58 14.76 9.00
CA PHE A 60 16.32 13.44 9.56
C PHE A 60 16.20 12.38 8.46
N HIS A 61 17.06 11.36 8.51
CA HIS A 61 17.01 10.21 7.61
C HIS A 61 16.44 8.96 8.30
N GLY A 62 15.64 8.15 7.60
CA GLY A 62 14.98 6.99 8.24
C GLY A 62 15.56 5.60 7.99
N PHE A 63 16.19 5.38 6.84
CA PHE A 63 16.58 4.03 6.40
C PHE A 63 17.88 4.04 5.62
N SER A 64 18.65 2.96 5.65
CA SER A 64 19.78 2.76 4.75
C SER A 64 19.81 1.35 4.18
N ALA A 65 19.98 1.23 2.85
CA ALA A 65 20.19 -0.06 2.18
C ALA A 65 21.44 -0.80 2.68
N HIS A 66 22.40 -0.06 3.26
CA HIS A 66 23.61 -0.63 3.85
C HIS A 66 23.44 -1.05 5.33
N GLY A 67 22.23 -0.95 5.90
CA GLY A 67 21.94 -1.35 7.29
C GLY A 67 22.95 -0.74 8.27
N ALA A 68 23.41 -1.52 9.25
CA ALA A 68 24.40 -1.10 10.25
C ALA A 68 25.70 -0.53 9.66
N ALA A 69 26.05 -0.89 8.42
CA ALA A 69 27.25 -0.46 7.71
C ALA A 69 27.08 0.87 6.95
N MET A 70 25.94 1.57 7.13
CA MET A 70 25.72 2.89 6.53
C MET A 70 26.89 3.82 6.82
N ASN A 71 27.36 4.55 5.81
CA ASN A 71 28.30 5.65 5.93
C ASN A 71 27.56 6.96 5.62
N LEU A 72 27.64 7.92 6.54
CA LEU A 72 26.82 9.13 6.47
C LEU A 72 27.13 9.98 5.22
N ALA A 73 28.42 10.15 4.89
CA ALA A 73 28.87 10.91 3.73
C ALA A 73 28.45 10.22 2.42
N ARG A 74 28.76 8.94 2.27
CA ARG A 74 28.49 8.18 1.04
C ARG A 74 27.00 7.95 0.81
N ASP A 75 26.25 7.59 1.85
CA ASP A 75 24.91 7.02 1.69
C ASP A 75 23.79 8.02 1.98
N LYS A 76 24.09 9.14 2.65
CA LYS A 76 23.06 10.08 3.13
C LYS A 76 23.24 11.50 2.67
N GLU A 77 24.47 11.99 2.59
CA GLU A 77 24.69 13.38 2.25
C GLU A 77 24.08 13.78 0.90
N GLY A 78 24.45 13.09 -0.18
CA GLY A 78 23.92 13.37 -1.52
C GLY A 78 22.43 13.05 -1.71
N ALA A 79 21.82 12.34 -0.75
CA ALA A 79 20.41 11.96 -0.75
C ALA A 79 19.57 12.78 0.24
N SER A 80 20.18 13.71 0.99
CA SER A 80 19.50 14.50 2.02
C SER A 80 18.74 15.70 1.48
N GLY A 81 19.11 16.17 0.29
CA GLY A 81 18.62 17.43 -0.28
C GLY A 81 19.26 18.68 0.32
N LEU A 82 20.29 18.53 1.18
CA LEU A 82 21.08 19.63 1.75
C LEU A 82 22.12 20.17 0.75
N ASP A 83 21.67 20.45 -0.46
CA ASP A 83 22.47 21.09 -1.50
C ASP A 83 22.03 22.55 -1.65
N TRP A 84 22.99 23.43 -1.94
CA TRP A 84 22.72 24.88 -2.05
C TRP A 84 22.30 25.31 -3.45
N SER A 85 22.31 24.39 -4.41
CA SER A 85 21.87 24.55 -5.81
C SER A 85 21.62 23.15 -6.39
N ASP A 86 21.19 23.04 -7.65
CA ASP A 86 20.99 21.73 -8.28
C ASP A 86 22.31 20.91 -8.26
N PRO A 87 22.37 19.78 -7.52
CA PRO A 87 23.58 18.97 -7.44
C PRO A 87 24.00 18.35 -8.77
N ARG A 88 23.14 18.38 -9.80
CA ARG A 88 23.47 17.92 -11.16
C ARG A 88 23.86 19.05 -12.11
N GLY A 89 23.69 20.31 -11.70
CA GLY A 89 23.91 21.48 -12.55
C GLY A 89 23.04 21.53 -13.81
N LEU A 90 21.89 20.84 -13.81
CA LEU A 90 21.01 20.76 -14.97
C LEU A 90 19.95 21.86 -14.94
N ASP A 91 19.56 22.32 -13.76
CA ASP A 91 18.61 23.39 -13.57
C ASP A 91 19.32 24.73 -13.23
N PRO A 92 19.11 25.79 -14.05
CA PRO A 92 19.76 27.08 -13.84
C PRO A 92 19.09 27.94 -12.76
N ALA A 93 18.00 27.49 -12.14
CA ALA A 93 17.31 28.27 -11.13
C ALA A 93 18.26 28.61 -9.96
N PRO A 94 18.18 29.83 -9.42
CA PRO A 94 19.05 30.25 -8.34
C PRO A 94 18.84 29.34 -7.13
N GLY A 95 19.96 28.88 -6.58
CA GLY A 95 19.98 28.12 -5.34
C GLY A 95 19.84 28.99 -4.10
N ARG A 96 20.14 28.40 -2.94
CA ARG A 96 20.11 29.07 -1.63
C ARG A 96 21.18 30.17 -1.56
N THR A 97 20.74 31.42 -1.47
CA THR A 97 21.62 32.59 -1.32
C THR A 97 21.76 33.09 0.11
N ARG A 98 20.78 32.82 1.00
CA ARG A 98 20.85 33.31 2.39
C ARG A 98 21.85 32.46 3.21
N PRO A 99 22.62 33.07 4.12
CA PRO A 99 23.55 32.36 4.98
C PRO A 99 22.88 31.19 5.71
N THR A 100 23.30 29.96 5.41
CA THR A 100 22.65 28.73 5.88
C THR A 100 23.67 27.71 6.35
N LEU A 101 23.43 27.10 7.51
CA LEU A 101 24.15 25.96 8.07
C LEU A 101 23.25 24.72 8.06
N GLY A 102 23.62 23.70 7.29
CA GLY A 102 22.96 22.41 7.22
C GLY A 102 23.60 21.38 8.15
N LEU A 103 22.77 20.69 8.93
CA LEU A 103 23.13 19.68 9.91
C LEU A 103 22.55 18.35 9.45
N LEU A 104 23.44 17.41 9.14
CA LEU A 104 23.08 16.03 8.82
C LEU A 104 23.61 15.11 9.93
N PRO A 105 22.85 14.88 11.00
CA PRO A 105 23.23 13.95 12.05
C PRO A 105 23.12 12.50 11.56
N ARG A 106 24.00 11.65 12.09
CA ARG A 106 23.89 10.20 11.94
C ARG A 106 22.81 9.66 12.86
N GLY A 107 21.82 9.00 12.30
CA GLY A 107 20.83 8.27 13.10
C GLY A 107 21.44 7.07 13.85
N HIS A 108 20.76 6.66 14.90
CA HIS A 108 20.99 5.40 15.60
C HIS A 108 20.39 4.23 14.83
N PHE A 109 21.25 3.29 14.42
CA PHE A 109 20.80 2.07 13.76
C PHE A 109 20.11 1.14 14.76
N TYR A 110 18.83 0.85 14.53
CA TYR A 110 18.10 -0.19 15.25
C TYR A 110 17.68 -1.35 14.34
N GLY A 111 17.84 -1.20 13.01
CA GLY A 111 17.51 -2.19 12.00
C GLY A 111 16.01 -2.34 11.76
N GLY A 112 15.22 -2.53 12.82
CA GLY A 112 13.79 -2.81 12.73
C GLY A 112 13.49 -4.10 11.96
N ARG A 113 12.24 -4.30 11.54
CA ARG A 113 11.84 -5.50 10.77
C ARG A 113 12.48 -5.59 9.38
N SER A 114 12.93 -4.45 8.83
CA SER A 114 13.59 -4.37 7.51
C SER A 114 15.11 -4.54 7.57
N GLY A 115 15.72 -4.57 8.76
CA GLY A 115 17.17 -4.58 8.93
C GLY A 115 17.88 -3.29 8.51
N ALA A 116 17.14 -2.24 8.16
CA ALA A 116 17.63 -1.00 7.55
C ALA A 116 17.29 0.27 8.33
N GLY A 117 16.53 0.16 9.43
CA GLY A 117 15.95 1.28 10.17
C GLY A 117 16.93 2.08 11.02
N TYR A 118 16.71 3.40 11.02
CA TYR A 118 17.41 4.41 11.82
C TYR A 118 16.42 5.28 12.59
N ASP A 119 16.76 5.62 13.83
CA ASP A 119 16.01 6.56 14.68
C ASP A 119 16.98 7.56 15.34
N PHE A 120 16.48 8.56 16.08
CA PHE A 120 17.29 9.62 16.69
C PHE A 120 17.00 9.79 18.19
N PRO A 121 17.22 8.76 19.02
CA PRO A 121 16.89 8.79 20.45
C PRO A 121 17.53 9.99 21.19
N ALA A 122 18.74 10.38 20.81
CA ALA A 122 19.44 11.53 21.41
C ALA A 122 18.84 12.89 21.04
N LEU A 123 18.13 12.99 19.92
CA LEU A 123 17.55 14.26 19.44
C LEU A 123 16.09 14.40 19.86
N VAL A 124 15.35 13.28 19.95
CA VAL A 124 13.92 13.24 20.31
C VAL A 124 13.65 13.29 21.81
N ARG A 125 14.68 13.23 22.64
CA ARG A 125 14.54 13.53 24.08
C ARG A 125 14.31 15.03 24.29
N PRO A 126 13.67 15.44 25.40
CA PRO A 126 13.50 16.85 25.70
C PRO A 126 14.81 17.64 25.63
N GLY A 127 14.82 18.68 24.81
CA GLY A 127 15.98 19.56 24.59
C GLY A 127 17.10 19.01 23.69
N GLY A 128 17.10 17.72 23.33
CA GLY A 128 18.21 17.08 22.62
C GLY A 128 18.53 17.72 21.26
N ALA A 129 17.52 17.97 20.44
CA ALA A 129 17.72 18.66 19.16
C ALA A 129 18.25 20.11 19.33
N ARG A 130 17.84 20.83 20.38
CA ARG A 130 18.37 22.18 20.68
C ARG A 130 19.84 22.14 21.05
N GLU A 131 20.24 21.14 21.82
CA GLU A 131 21.64 20.94 22.20
C GLU A 131 22.52 20.70 20.98
N LEU A 132 22.10 19.83 20.05
CA LEU A 132 22.82 19.59 18.80
C LEU A 132 22.95 20.86 17.94
N ILE A 133 21.85 21.64 17.82
CA ILE A 133 21.86 22.90 17.07
C ILE A 133 22.85 23.89 17.67
N ARG A 134 22.79 24.09 19.00
CA ARG A 134 23.71 24.99 19.73
C ARG A 134 25.17 24.56 19.56
N TRP A 135 25.46 23.28 19.77
CA TRP A 135 26.81 22.73 19.61
C TRP A 135 27.33 22.95 18.18
N SER A 136 26.49 22.72 17.18
CA SER A 136 26.85 22.92 15.77
C SER A 136 27.16 24.39 15.44
N LEU A 137 26.38 25.33 16.02
CA LEU A 137 26.62 26.76 15.87
C LEU A 137 27.91 27.21 16.56
N GLU A 138 28.20 26.72 17.76
CA GLU A 138 29.45 26.99 18.49
C GLU A 138 30.67 26.46 17.72
N ARG A 139 30.58 25.21 17.26
CA ARG A 139 31.61 24.57 16.42
C ARG A 139 31.88 25.39 15.17
N PHE A 140 30.81 25.79 14.48
CA PHE A 140 30.91 26.53 13.24
C PHE A 140 31.34 27.99 13.44
N ALA A 141 30.93 28.65 14.53
CA ALA A 141 31.37 30.00 14.88
C ALA A 141 32.90 30.04 15.08
N ALA A 142 33.44 29.07 15.82
CA ALA A 142 34.89 28.92 15.99
C ALA A 142 35.61 28.69 14.65
N ARG A 143 35.02 27.90 13.75
CA ARG A 143 35.52 27.63 12.40
C ARG A 143 35.54 28.87 11.50
N ALA A 144 34.50 29.70 11.59
CA ALA A 144 34.32 30.91 10.79
C ALA A 144 35.04 32.14 11.38
N GLY A 145 35.59 32.04 12.60
CA GLY A 145 36.29 33.13 13.28
C GLY A 145 35.34 34.22 13.78
N VAL A 146 34.09 33.88 14.07
CA VAL A 146 33.09 34.80 14.64
C VAL A 146 32.82 34.48 16.11
N PRO A 147 32.56 35.48 16.99
CA PRO A 147 32.43 35.22 18.43
C PRO A 147 31.26 34.31 18.81
N ALA A 148 30.13 34.43 18.11
CA ALA A 148 28.94 33.62 18.30
C ALA A 148 28.03 33.68 17.07
N LEU A 149 27.21 32.64 16.89
CA LEU A 149 26.17 32.58 15.86
C LEU A 149 24.83 32.17 16.48
N GLY A 150 23.79 32.94 16.18
CA GLY A 150 22.41 32.65 16.51
C GLY A 150 21.66 31.99 15.36
N VAL A 151 20.57 31.31 15.69
CA VAL A 151 19.61 30.82 14.68
C VAL A 151 18.82 32.00 14.14
N ASN A 152 18.81 32.21 12.83
CA ASN A 152 17.89 33.13 12.17
C ASN A 152 16.56 32.42 11.87
N ARG A 153 16.54 31.50 10.90
CA ARG A 153 15.44 30.55 10.67
C ARG A 153 15.84 29.14 11.05
N LEU A 154 14.88 28.34 11.49
CA LEU A 154 15.06 26.91 11.77
C LEU A 154 14.18 26.12 10.80
N ILE A 155 14.78 25.20 10.06
CA ILE A 155 14.13 24.39 9.03
C ILE A 155 14.36 22.92 9.39
N LEU A 156 13.29 22.14 9.48
CA LEU A 156 13.40 20.69 9.64
C LEU A 156 13.11 20.02 8.30
N THR A 157 13.93 19.06 7.91
CA THR A 157 13.67 18.23 6.73
C THR A 157 13.69 16.77 7.11
N ALA A 158 12.81 15.97 6.53
CA ALA A 158 12.68 14.56 6.85
C ALA A 158 12.54 13.72 5.58
N HIS A 159 13.29 12.62 5.49
CA HIS A 159 13.16 11.65 4.41
C HIS A 159 12.86 10.24 4.92
N SER A 160 11.91 9.58 4.27
CA SER A 160 11.52 8.20 4.58
C SER A 160 11.15 8.05 6.06
N GLY A 161 11.67 7.04 6.77
CA GLY A 161 11.40 6.86 8.22
C GLY A 161 11.82 8.02 9.13
N GLY A 162 12.57 9.02 8.63
CA GLY A 162 13.05 10.16 9.43
C GLY A 162 11.91 11.03 9.97
N GLY A 163 10.73 10.99 9.34
CA GLY A 163 9.55 11.73 9.80
C GLY A 163 9.13 11.35 11.22
N ALA A 164 9.37 10.12 11.66
CA ALA A 164 8.99 9.67 13.02
C ALA A 164 9.73 10.45 14.11
N ALA A 165 11.03 10.69 13.91
CA ALA A 165 11.82 11.51 14.81
C ALA A 165 11.43 12.98 14.72
N THR A 166 11.18 13.50 13.51
CA THR A 166 10.80 14.90 13.29
C THR A 166 9.52 15.26 14.06
N TRP A 167 8.50 14.41 14.05
CA TRP A 167 7.23 14.70 14.76
C TRP A 167 7.40 14.82 16.26
N ARG A 168 8.23 13.96 16.86
CA ARG A 168 8.55 14.01 18.30
C ARG A 168 9.34 15.26 18.66
N VAL A 169 10.18 15.74 17.75
CA VAL A 169 10.96 16.96 17.95
C VAL A 169 10.06 18.21 17.88
N LEU A 170 8.94 18.18 17.14
CA LEU A 170 8.00 19.31 17.07
C LEU A 170 7.23 19.58 18.38
N ASP A 171 7.24 18.65 19.33
CA ASP A 171 6.67 18.88 20.66
C ASP A 171 7.49 19.91 21.44
N ASP A 172 8.81 19.90 21.23
CA ASP A 172 9.74 20.76 21.95
C ASP A 172 10.34 21.86 21.09
N LEU A 173 10.38 21.74 19.75
CA LEU A 173 10.89 22.76 18.83
C LEU A 173 9.77 23.42 18.02
N ASP A 174 9.90 24.73 17.80
CA ASP A 174 9.00 25.50 16.93
C ASP A 174 9.77 25.99 15.69
N PRO A 175 10.06 25.12 14.69
CA PRO A 175 10.76 25.52 13.48
C PRO A 175 9.92 26.52 12.66
N HIS A 176 10.57 27.23 11.76
CA HIS A 176 9.91 28.09 10.77
C HIS A 176 9.33 27.23 9.64
N GLU A 177 10.10 26.26 9.16
CA GLU A 177 9.72 25.44 8.01
C GLU A 177 9.88 23.96 8.30
N VAL A 178 8.99 23.15 7.72
CA VAL A 178 9.09 21.69 7.74
C VAL A 178 8.91 21.15 6.31
N HIS A 179 9.91 20.45 5.80
CA HIS A 179 9.87 19.77 4.50
C HIS A 179 9.87 18.25 4.68
N VAL A 180 8.87 17.59 4.10
CA VAL A 180 8.59 16.18 4.31
C VAL A 180 8.72 15.46 2.97
N PHE A 181 9.81 14.73 2.81
CA PHE A 181 10.11 13.96 1.61
C PHE A 181 9.69 12.52 1.81
N ASP A 182 8.45 12.23 1.42
CA ASP A 182 7.84 10.91 1.43
C ASP A 182 8.06 10.16 2.75
N ALA A 183 7.70 10.82 3.85
CA ALA A 183 8.10 10.45 5.22
C ALA A 183 6.93 10.32 6.22
N LEU A 184 5.68 10.41 5.76
CA LEU A 184 4.48 10.30 6.60
C LEU A 184 4.00 8.85 6.79
N TYR A 185 4.79 8.02 7.49
CA TYR A 185 4.39 6.62 7.78
C TYR A 185 3.39 6.49 8.95
N GLN A 186 3.37 7.50 9.81
CA GLN A 186 2.53 7.61 11.00
C GLN A 186 1.51 8.74 10.83
N SER A 187 0.57 8.83 11.77
CA SER A 187 -0.45 9.87 11.79
C SER A 187 0.17 11.27 11.57
N PRO A 188 -0.41 12.10 10.68
CA PRO A 188 0.09 13.45 10.42
C PRO A 188 -0.28 14.46 11.52
N GLU A 189 -1.04 14.09 12.56
CA GLU A 189 -1.60 15.06 13.51
C GLU A 189 -0.55 15.91 14.26
N PRO A 190 0.61 15.40 14.74
CA PRO A 190 1.61 16.26 15.38
C PRO A 190 2.14 17.35 14.43
N LEU A 191 2.36 16.99 13.17
CA LEU A 191 2.79 17.90 12.11
C LEU A 191 1.71 18.96 11.82
N LEU A 192 0.45 18.53 11.69
CA LEU A 192 -0.67 19.42 11.42
C LEU A 192 -0.97 20.35 12.59
N ARG A 193 -0.80 19.89 13.84
CA ARG A 193 -0.93 20.73 15.03
C ARG A 193 0.09 21.87 15.03
N TRP A 194 1.33 21.58 14.65
CA TRP A 194 2.35 22.63 14.44
C TRP A 194 1.97 23.55 13.28
N ALA A 195 1.55 22.99 12.14
CA ALA A 195 1.20 23.76 10.94
C ALA A 195 0.04 24.73 11.20
N ARG A 196 -1.04 24.30 11.88
CA ARG A 196 -2.18 25.17 12.24
C ARG A 196 -1.74 26.38 13.07
N ARG A 197 -0.82 26.21 14.03
CA ARG A 197 -0.27 27.33 14.83
C ARG A 197 0.51 28.31 13.95
N ARG A 198 1.27 27.81 12.97
CA ARG A 198 2.07 28.63 12.06
C ARG A 198 1.21 29.36 11.04
N ILE A 199 0.24 28.68 10.44
CA ILE A 199 -0.78 29.30 9.57
C ILE A 199 -1.49 30.43 10.30
N GLY A 200 -1.91 30.23 11.56
CA GLY A 200 -2.56 31.29 12.34
C GLY A 200 -1.66 32.52 12.59
N ARG A 201 -0.34 32.32 12.76
CA ARG A 201 0.63 33.42 12.90
C ARG A 201 0.83 34.15 11.57
N ASP A 202 0.98 33.40 10.49
CA ASP A 202 1.27 33.95 9.17
C ASP A 202 0.06 34.67 8.57
N ALA A 203 -1.15 34.17 8.84
CA ALA A 203 -2.41 34.79 8.43
C ALA A 203 -2.66 36.15 9.09
N ALA A 204 -1.97 36.48 10.19
CA ALA A 204 -2.05 37.78 10.83
C ALA A 204 -1.21 38.87 10.13
N ALA A 205 -0.34 38.48 9.17
CA ALA A 205 0.44 39.44 8.40
C ALA A 205 -0.46 40.22 7.41
N PRO A 206 -0.28 41.55 7.27
CA PRO A 206 -1.02 42.33 6.29
C PRO A 206 -0.78 41.83 4.87
N GLU A 207 -1.85 41.64 4.09
CA GLU A 207 -1.80 41.07 2.73
C GLU A 207 -0.81 41.81 1.81
N ALA A 208 -0.78 43.15 1.85
CA ALA A 208 0.15 43.98 1.07
C ALA A 208 1.64 43.74 1.39
N SER A 209 1.95 43.14 2.54
CA SER A 209 3.30 42.81 2.99
C SER A 209 3.57 41.31 3.11
N LEU A 210 2.57 40.47 2.78
CA LEU A 210 2.60 39.04 3.05
C LEU A 210 3.81 38.36 2.39
N GLU A 211 4.12 38.68 1.14
CA GLU A 211 5.26 38.04 0.46
C GLU A 211 6.61 38.38 1.09
N THR A 212 6.81 39.63 1.52
CA THR A 212 7.99 40.04 2.28
C THR A 212 8.03 39.39 3.66
N TYR A 213 6.88 39.36 4.35
CA TYR A 213 6.74 38.68 5.64
C TYR A 213 7.08 37.19 5.53
N MET A 214 6.51 36.47 4.57
CA MET A 214 6.74 35.03 4.38
C MET A 214 8.21 34.73 4.07
N ARG A 215 8.83 35.57 3.22
CA ARG A 215 10.25 35.45 2.85
C ARG A 215 11.20 35.69 4.03
N GLU A 216 10.84 36.56 4.96
CA GLU A 216 11.72 36.95 6.07
C GLU A 216 11.44 36.17 7.36
N GLN A 217 10.15 36.02 7.72
CA GLN A 217 9.69 35.62 9.05
C GLN A 217 8.63 34.50 9.05
N GLY A 218 7.86 34.35 7.97
CA GLY A 218 6.75 33.40 7.92
C GLY A 218 7.18 31.93 7.90
N GLY A 219 6.23 31.02 8.03
CA GLY A 219 6.47 29.58 8.04
C GLY A 219 6.20 28.87 6.71
N ALA A 220 6.49 27.57 6.65
CA ALA A 220 6.12 26.73 5.51
C ALA A 220 5.98 25.25 5.89
N LEU A 221 5.00 24.57 5.30
CA LEU A 221 4.88 23.11 5.32
C LEU A 221 4.87 22.60 3.89
N ARG A 222 5.87 21.82 3.50
CA ARG A 222 5.91 21.17 2.17
C ARG A 222 5.98 19.67 2.32
N VAL A 223 4.91 18.98 1.95
CA VAL A 223 4.85 17.50 1.98
C VAL A 223 4.83 16.97 0.56
N LEU A 224 5.87 16.23 0.18
CA LEU A 224 5.98 15.58 -1.13
C LEU A 224 5.89 14.08 -0.96
N TYR A 225 5.04 13.40 -1.73
CA TYR A 225 4.86 11.95 -1.60
C TYR A 225 4.63 11.25 -2.95
N THR A 226 4.94 9.96 -3.00
CA THR A 226 4.71 9.12 -4.19
C THR A 226 3.33 8.46 -4.14
N SER A 227 2.70 8.25 -5.31
CA SER A 227 1.50 7.40 -5.38
C SER A 227 1.84 5.94 -5.09
N GLY A 228 1.04 5.29 -4.25
CA GLY A 228 1.19 3.86 -3.93
C GLY A 228 2.27 3.53 -2.89
N GLY A 229 2.97 4.53 -2.35
CA GLY A 229 3.89 4.34 -1.22
C GLY A 229 3.18 4.20 0.13
N GLY A 230 3.84 3.57 1.12
CA GLY A 230 3.29 3.35 2.48
C GLY A 230 3.00 4.62 3.29
N THR A 231 3.25 5.79 2.72
CA THR A 231 2.99 7.14 3.26
C THR A 231 1.75 7.78 2.65
N ALA A 232 1.27 7.29 1.49
CA ALA A 232 0.28 7.98 0.65
C ALA A 232 -1.05 8.23 1.38
N GLY A 233 -1.49 7.29 2.21
CA GLY A 233 -2.72 7.43 3.01
C GLY A 233 -2.62 8.58 4.03
N ASN A 234 -1.53 8.65 4.79
CA ASN A 234 -1.33 9.72 5.76
C ASN A 234 -1.03 11.07 5.08
N SER A 235 -0.38 11.06 3.91
CA SER A 235 -0.19 12.27 3.11
C SER A 235 -1.52 12.81 2.58
N LEU A 236 -2.43 11.95 2.11
CA LEU A 236 -3.77 12.37 1.68
C LEU A 236 -4.60 12.89 2.86
N GLU A 237 -4.45 12.30 4.04
CA GLU A 237 -5.07 12.82 5.25
C GLU A 237 -4.49 14.19 5.65
N ALA A 238 -3.16 14.34 5.59
CA ALA A 238 -2.50 15.62 5.82
C ALA A 238 -2.99 16.69 4.85
N TYR A 239 -3.18 16.35 3.57
CA TYR A 239 -3.76 17.25 2.58
C TYR A 239 -5.15 17.72 3.00
N ARG A 240 -6.10 16.80 3.22
CA ARG A 240 -7.49 17.16 3.56
C ARG A 240 -7.57 18.08 4.76
N GLN A 241 -6.77 17.80 5.79
CA GLN A 241 -6.76 18.61 7.01
C GLN A 241 -6.04 19.95 6.82
N LEU A 242 -4.99 20.00 6.02
CA LEU A 242 -4.29 21.24 5.69
C LEU A 242 -5.18 22.18 4.86
N GLU A 243 -5.91 21.65 3.87
CA GLU A 243 -6.88 22.44 3.09
C GLU A 243 -7.96 23.06 3.99
N ARG A 244 -8.47 22.31 4.97
CA ARG A 244 -9.42 22.85 5.96
C ARG A 244 -8.81 23.99 6.79
N ALA A 245 -7.53 23.88 7.17
CA ALA A 245 -6.84 24.93 7.90
C ALA A 245 -6.56 26.18 7.05
N LEU A 246 -6.46 26.02 5.72
CA LEU A 246 -6.18 27.08 4.77
C LEU A 246 -7.43 27.72 4.15
N ALA A 247 -8.63 27.16 4.36
CA ALA A 247 -9.88 27.61 3.74
C ALA A 247 -10.16 29.12 3.92
N GLY A 248 -9.72 29.72 5.04
CA GLY A 248 -9.84 31.17 5.29
C GLY A 248 -8.63 32.01 4.86
N HIS A 249 -7.57 31.40 4.34
CA HIS A 249 -6.27 32.01 4.09
C HIS A 249 -5.64 31.57 2.76
N PRO A 250 -6.33 31.75 1.61
CA PRO A 250 -5.92 31.17 0.34
C PRO A 250 -4.54 31.64 -0.15
N ALA A 251 -4.11 32.85 0.21
CA ALA A 251 -2.80 33.38 -0.12
C ALA A 251 -1.64 32.55 0.47
N LEU A 252 -1.88 31.76 1.53
CA LEU A 252 -0.86 30.94 2.18
C LEU A 252 -0.63 29.58 1.50
N HIS A 253 -1.46 29.15 0.54
CA HIS A 253 -1.31 27.86 -0.17
C HIS A 253 0.05 27.69 -0.85
N ARG A 254 0.74 28.80 -1.17
CA ARG A 254 2.08 28.75 -1.77
C ARG A 254 3.12 28.13 -0.82
N TRP A 255 3.00 28.36 0.49
CA TRP A 255 3.97 27.91 1.50
C TRP A 255 3.50 26.69 2.29
N TYR A 256 2.20 26.43 2.31
CA TYR A 256 1.59 25.30 2.99
C TYR A 256 0.91 24.40 1.96
N ALA A 257 1.61 23.34 1.55
CA ALA A 257 1.14 22.45 0.50
C ALA A 257 1.52 20.99 0.78
N VAL A 258 0.59 20.11 0.45
CA VAL A 258 0.84 18.68 0.27
C VAL A 258 0.71 18.40 -1.22
N GLU A 259 1.70 17.78 -1.83
CA GLU A 259 1.76 17.55 -3.26
C GLU A 259 2.24 16.12 -3.57
N ARG A 260 1.60 15.49 -4.54
CA ARG A 260 2.05 14.21 -5.11
C ARG A 260 3.15 14.48 -6.12
N THR A 261 4.16 13.62 -6.19
CA THR A 261 5.21 13.69 -7.22
C THR A 261 5.36 12.37 -7.98
N SER A 262 5.81 12.45 -9.24
CA SER A 262 6.23 11.29 -10.05
C SER A 262 7.70 10.91 -9.83
N VAL A 263 8.45 11.70 -9.06
CA VAL A 263 9.85 11.43 -8.72
C VAL A 263 9.92 10.26 -7.75
N SER A 264 10.81 9.30 -8.03
CA SER A 264 10.98 8.11 -7.20
C SER A 264 11.35 8.46 -5.76
N HIS A 265 10.82 7.74 -4.78
CA HIS A 265 10.99 7.93 -3.33
C HIS A 265 12.40 8.39 -2.89
N GLY A 266 13.47 7.72 -3.37
CA GLY A 266 14.85 8.01 -2.97
C GLY A 266 15.42 9.32 -3.56
N GLU A 267 14.86 9.81 -4.67
CA GLU A 267 15.35 10.98 -5.39
C GLU A 267 14.63 12.28 -4.98
N ILE A 268 13.52 12.19 -4.24
CA ILE A 268 12.70 13.36 -3.86
C ILE A 268 13.53 14.44 -3.14
N PRO A 269 14.32 14.15 -2.08
CA PRO A 269 15.11 15.19 -1.41
C PRO A 269 16.15 15.79 -2.35
N ARG A 270 16.83 14.97 -3.16
CA ARG A 270 17.86 15.44 -4.11
C ARG A 270 17.27 16.33 -5.20
N ARG A 271 16.06 16.03 -5.67
CA ARG A 271 15.37 16.77 -6.73
C ARG A 271 14.78 18.10 -6.25
N TYR A 272 14.24 18.13 -5.03
CA TYR A 272 13.44 19.26 -4.54
C TYR A 272 14.01 19.99 -3.33
N GLY A 273 14.88 19.36 -2.53
CA GLY A 273 15.40 19.93 -1.28
C GLY A 273 16.08 21.28 -1.49
N TRP A 274 17.03 21.37 -2.42
CA TRP A 274 17.74 22.63 -2.72
C TRP A 274 16.80 23.76 -3.20
N ARG A 275 15.71 23.42 -3.90
CA ARG A 275 14.71 24.40 -4.36
C ARG A 275 13.89 24.94 -3.21
N LEU A 276 13.39 24.05 -2.36
CA LEU A 276 12.60 24.44 -1.19
C LEU A 276 13.44 25.22 -0.18
N LEU A 277 14.73 24.91 -0.07
CA LEU A 277 15.66 25.70 0.73
C LEU A 277 15.90 27.09 0.12
N ALA A 278 15.95 27.20 -1.21
CA ALA A 278 16.07 28.49 -1.90
C ALA A 278 14.80 29.35 -1.69
N ASP A 279 13.62 28.78 -1.96
CA ASP A 279 12.30 29.37 -1.76
C ASP A 279 11.29 28.28 -1.34
N ALA A 280 10.82 28.33 -0.10
CA ALA A 280 9.85 27.39 0.44
C ALA A 280 8.47 27.48 -0.25
N GLY A 281 8.21 28.60 -0.94
CA GLY A 281 7.05 28.83 -1.78
C GLY A 281 7.25 28.47 -3.25
N ALA A 282 8.37 27.82 -3.61
CA ALA A 282 8.65 27.49 -5.00
C ALA A 282 7.62 26.50 -5.56
N THR A 283 7.16 26.77 -6.78
CA THR A 283 6.51 25.76 -7.63
C THR A 283 7.52 24.68 -7.98
N LEU A 284 7.16 23.43 -7.75
CA LEU A 284 8.05 22.31 -8.01
C LEU A 284 7.68 21.64 -9.34
N PRO A 285 8.66 21.29 -10.19
CA PRO A 285 8.38 20.51 -11.38
C PRO A 285 7.92 19.11 -11.00
N ASP A 286 7.06 18.50 -11.81
CA ASP A 286 6.60 17.11 -11.61
C ASP A 286 5.86 16.89 -10.26
N THR A 287 5.22 17.94 -9.72
CA THR A 287 4.32 17.87 -8.55
C THR A 287 2.88 18.25 -8.89
N PHE A 288 1.93 17.70 -8.14
CA PHE A 288 0.49 17.81 -8.40
C PHE A 288 -0.32 17.91 -7.09
N PRO A 289 -1.42 18.69 -7.04
CA PRO A 289 -2.34 18.69 -5.91
C PRO A 289 -2.97 17.31 -5.65
N PRO A 290 -3.11 16.88 -4.39
CA PRO A 290 -3.87 15.68 -4.03
C PRO A 290 -5.36 15.89 -4.31
N GLY A 291 -6.05 14.92 -4.89
CA GLY A 291 -7.52 14.97 -5.01
C GLY A 291 -8.11 15.84 -6.14
N ARG A 292 -7.33 16.64 -6.87
CA ARG A 292 -7.82 17.19 -8.15
C ARG A 292 -7.88 16.05 -9.17
N ALA A 293 -9.08 15.53 -9.45
CA ALA A 293 -9.34 14.97 -10.77
C ALA A 293 -9.11 16.11 -11.76
N THR A 294 -8.16 15.96 -12.68
CA THR A 294 -7.90 16.98 -13.68
C THR A 294 -9.11 17.11 -14.62
N SER A 295 -9.95 18.11 -14.44
CA SER A 295 -10.74 18.67 -15.54
C SER A 295 -9.96 19.85 -16.16
N GLY A 296 -9.48 19.67 -17.40
CA GLY A 296 -9.40 20.76 -18.38
C GLY A 296 -8.08 21.49 -18.68
N GLY A 297 -6.93 21.17 -18.07
CA GLY A 297 -5.63 21.65 -18.56
C GLY A 297 -4.92 20.52 -19.30
N ARG A 298 -4.93 20.51 -20.65
CA ARG A 298 -4.38 19.37 -21.39
C ARG A 298 -2.89 19.17 -21.06
N PRO A 299 -2.50 17.97 -20.57
CA PRO A 299 -1.11 17.68 -20.21
C PRO A 299 -0.18 17.80 -21.42
N THR A 300 1.09 18.11 -21.16
CA THR A 300 2.12 18.01 -22.21
C THR A 300 2.34 16.53 -22.51
N LEU A 301 2.12 16.12 -23.76
CA LEU A 301 2.20 14.72 -24.14
C LEU A 301 3.51 14.39 -24.89
N ARG A 302 4.11 13.27 -24.54
CA ARG A 302 5.39 12.79 -25.06
C ARG A 302 5.32 11.29 -25.36
N PRO A 303 6.25 10.75 -26.16
CA PRO A 303 6.31 9.31 -26.44
C PRO A 303 6.34 8.47 -25.16
N GLY A 304 5.42 7.53 -25.06
CA GLY A 304 5.23 6.70 -23.86
C GLY A 304 4.14 7.18 -22.90
N ASP A 305 3.64 8.42 -23.05
CA ASP A 305 2.49 8.89 -22.29
C ASP A 305 1.22 8.14 -22.70
N ARG A 306 0.32 7.94 -21.73
CA ARG A 306 -0.94 7.23 -21.93
C ARG A 306 -2.10 7.92 -21.19
N GLY A 307 -3.31 7.77 -21.70
CA GLY A 307 -4.54 8.26 -21.09
C GLY A 307 -5.43 9.10 -22.02
N GLU A 308 -6.50 9.67 -21.47
CA GLU A 308 -7.56 10.33 -22.24
C GLU A 308 -7.07 11.57 -23.01
N ALA A 309 -6.09 12.31 -22.48
CA ALA A 309 -5.50 13.43 -23.20
C ALA A 309 -4.73 12.97 -24.45
N VAL A 310 -4.08 11.79 -24.41
CA VAL A 310 -3.41 11.21 -25.58
C VAL A 310 -4.44 10.77 -26.61
N ARG A 311 -5.55 10.19 -26.15
CA ARG A 311 -6.68 9.80 -27.00
C ARG A 311 -7.30 10.99 -27.70
N GLU A 312 -7.44 12.11 -27.00
CA GLU A 312 -7.90 13.37 -27.55
C GLU A 312 -6.95 13.95 -28.61
N ALA A 313 -5.64 13.87 -28.40
CA ALA A 313 -4.65 14.27 -29.40
C ALA A 313 -4.68 13.36 -30.64
N GLN A 314 -4.82 12.04 -30.46
CA GLN A 314 -4.96 11.08 -31.56
C GLN A 314 -6.20 11.40 -32.41
N ARG A 315 -7.35 11.67 -31.79
CA ARG A 315 -8.55 12.18 -32.47
C ARG A 315 -8.26 13.37 -33.35
N LYS A 316 -7.64 14.40 -32.78
CA LYS A 316 -7.41 15.67 -33.48
C LYS A 316 -6.40 15.51 -34.61
N LEU A 317 -5.34 14.72 -34.42
CA LEU A 317 -4.38 14.39 -35.48
C LEU A 317 -5.05 13.60 -36.61
N ASN A 318 -5.98 12.70 -36.31
CA ASN A 318 -6.75 11.96 -37.33
C ASN A 318 -7.65 12.88 -38.15
N VAL A 319 -8.30 13.84 -37.49
CA VAL A 319 -9.10 14.87 -38.17
C VAL A 319 -8.23 15.69 -39.13
N VAL A 320 -7.03 16.10 -38.69
CA VAL A 320 -6.08 16.82 -39.56
C VAL A 320 -5.60 15.94 -40.71
N HIS A 321 -5.28 14.68 -40.46
CA HIS A 321 -4.89 13.71 -41.49
C HIS A 321 -5.98 13.54 -42.56
N ALA A 322 -7.23 13.34 -42.16
CA ALA A 322 -8.36 13.20 -43.08
C ALA A 322 -8.59 14.48 -43.91
N ARG A 323 -8.41 15.66 -43.31
CA ARG A 323 -8.53 16.96 -43.99
C ARG A 323 -7.47 17.16 -45.07
N GLU A 324 -6.22 16.77 -44.80
CA GLU A 324 -5.13 16.87 -45.79
C GLU A 324 -5.37 15.94 -46.99
N LEU A 325 -5.80 14.69 -46.74
CA LEU A 325 -6.17 13.76 -47.80
C LEU A 325 -7.33 14.26 -48.66
N ALA A 326 -8.38 14.80 -48.03
CA ALA A 326 -9.53 15.37 -48.73
C ALA A 326 -9.16 16.59 -49.59
N ALA A 327 -8.12 17.34 -49.21
CA ALA A 327 -7.60 18.45 -49.99
C ALA A 327 -6.59 18.02 -51.08
N GLY A 328 -6.46 16.72 -51.36
CA GLY A 328 -5.56 16.16 -52.37
C GLY A 328 -4.08 16.23 -51.97
N ARG A 329 -3.77 16.48 -50.69
CA ARG A 329 -2.40 16.54 -50.16
C ARG A 329 -2.07 15.24 -49.40
N PRO A 330 -0.78 14.93 -49.20
CA PRO A 330 -0.39 13.78 -48.38
C PRO A 330 -0.89 13.94 -46.94
N GLY A 331 -1.52 12.90 -46.39
CA GLY A 331 -1.95 12.88 -44.99
C GLY A 331 -0.77 12.81 -44.01
N LEU A 332 -1.06 12.96 -42.70
CA LEU A 332 -0.05 12.84 -41.66
C LEU A 332 0.53 11.40 -41.63
N PRO A 333 1.87 11.21 -41.59
CA PRO A 333 2.50 9.89 -41.53
C PRO A 333 2.13 9.14 -40.25
N GLY A 334 1.80 7.84 -40.39
CA GLY A 334 1.38 6.99 -39.27
C GLY A 334 -0.08 7.17 -38.86
N ALA A 335 -0.83 8.10 -39.47
CA ALA A 335 -2.27 8.26 -39.28
C ALA A 335 -3.06 7.57 -40.42
N PRO A 336 -4.33 7.14 -40.20
CA PRO A 336 -5.11 7.34 -38.97
C PRO A 336 -4.59 6.51 -37.79
N LEU A 337 -4.40 7.20 -36.68
CA LEU A 337 -3.94 6.68 -35.41
C LEU A 337 -5.10 5.94 -34.72
N ALA A 338 -4.80 4.84 -34.03
CA ALA A 338 -5.77 4.25 -33.11
C ALA A 338 -5.99 5.24 -31.95
N GLU A 339 -7.24 5.54 -31.58
CA GLU A 339 -7.61 6.35 -30.41
C GLU A 339 -7.49 5.51 -29.11
N ASP A 340 -6.38 4.80 -28.96
CA ASP A 340 -6.13 3.88 -27.85
C ASP A 340 -5.64 4.60 -26.59
N GLY A 341 -5.37 5.91 -26.69
CA GLY A 341 -4.83 6.72 -25.63
C GLY A 341 -3.36 6.45 -25.36
N THR A 342 -2.59 5.94 -26.32
CA THR A 342 -1.14 5.70 -26.20
C THR A 342 -0.32 6.56 -27.17
N PHE A 343 0.67 7.28 -26.65
CA PHE A 343 1.53 8.12 -27.48
C PHE A 343 2.58 7.25 -28.18
N SER A 344 2.15 6.61 -29.26
CA SER A 344 2.92 5.66 -30.06
C SER A 344 3.97 6.34 -30.94
N PRO A 345 4.94 5.59 -31.50
CA PRO A 345 5.86 6.12 -32.51
C PRO A 345 5.15 6.70 -33.73
N ASP A 346 4.02 6.10 -34.13
CA ASP A 346 3.19 6.60 -35.24
C ASP A 346 2.50 7.91 -34.86
N MET A 347 1.98 8.03 -33.63
CA MET A 347 1.45 9.29 -33.11
C MET A 347 2.55 10.36 -33.01
N ARG A 348 3.78 9.97 -32.66
CA ARG A 348 4.93 10.88 -32.65
C ARG A 348 5.26 11.34 -34.07
N ALA A 349 5.28 10.44 -35.06
CA ALA A 349 5.53 10.80 -36.45
C ALA A 349 4.44 11.74 -36.99
N ALA A 350 3.17 11.45 -36.69
CA ALA A 350 2.04 12.32 -37.02
C ALA A 350 2.15 13.68 -36.32
N THR A 351 2.59 13.72 -35.06
CA THR A 351 2.80 14.96 -34.29
C THR A 351 3.93 15.81 -34.90
N VAL A 352 5.07 15.20 -35.24
CA VAL A 352 6.21 15.89 -35.87
C VAL A 352 5.78 16.48 -37.23
N ALA A 353 5.09 15.69 -38.04
CA ALA A 353 4.61 16.14 -39.35
C ALA A 353 3.57 17.27 -39.20
N PHE A 354 2.65 17.15 -38.24
CA PHE A 354 1.70 18.21 -37.94
C PHE A 354 2.40 19.51 -37.50
N GLN A 355 3.42 19.43 -36.64
CA GLN A 355 4.18 20.59 -36.20
C GLN A 355 4.92 21.29 -37.35
N GLN A 356 5.47 20.53 -38.31
CA GLN A 356 6.10 21.08 -39.52
C GLN A 356 5.11 21.86 -40.40
N LEU A 357 3.86 21.41 -40.48
CA LEU A 357 2.78 22.09 -41.19
C LEU A 357 2.26 23.32 -40.42
N ALA A 358 2.11 23.21 -39.10
CA ALA A 358 1.52 24.24 -38.26
C ALA A 358 2.49 25.39 -37.92
N PHE A 359 3.81 25.18 -38.05
CA PHE A 359 4.86 26.16 -37.75
C PHE A 359 5.92 26.25 -38.89
N PRO A 360 5.53 26.72 -40.10
CA PRO A 360 6.44 26.78 -41.23
C PRO A 360 7.61 27.74 -40.96
N GLY A 361 8.85 27.28 -41.21
CA GLY A 361 10.07 28.06 -40.98
C GLY A 361 10.68 27.93 -39.58
N GLU A 362 10.05 27.20 -38.65
CA GLU A 362 10.54 26.96 -37.28
C GLU A 362 10.90 25.46 -37.05
N PRO A 363 12.01 24.93 -37.61
CA PRO A 363 12.31 23.50 -37.58
C PRO A 363 12.52 22.92 -36.16
N ARG A 364 12.84 23.77 -35.17
CA ARG A 364 12.96 23.36 -33.75
C ARG A 364 11.62 23.14 -33.05
N ALA A 365 10.50 23.57 -33.64
CA ALA A 365 9.17 23.36 -33.09
C ALA A 365 8.60 21.95 -33.38
N ALA A 366 9.25 21.18 -34.27
CA ALA A 366 8.87 19.82 -34.65
C ALA A 366 9.60 18.76 -33.80
N ASP A 367 9.33 18.79 -32.50
CA ASP A 367 9.99 17.95 -31.49
C ASP A 367 9.26 16.62 -31.20
N GLY A 368 8.05 16.46 -31.73
CA GLY A 368 7.20 15.29 -31.48
C GLY A 368 6.59 15.25 -30.09
N VAL A 369 6.49 16.41 -29.43
CA VAL A 369 5.89 16.63 -28.12
C VAL A 369 4.68 17.56 -28.25
N ILE A 370 3.53 17.14 -27.73
CA ILE A 370 2.32 17.97 -27.73
C ILE A 370 2.30 18.82 -26.46
N GLY A 371 3.00 19.95 -26.51
CA GLY A 371 2.92 21.00 -25.50
C GLY A 371 1.79 22.01 -25.77
N PRO A 372 1.65 23.05 -24.92
CA PRO A 372 0.55 24.02 -25.01
C PRO A 372 0.38 24.68 -26.38
N ARG A 373 1.49 25.00 -27.09
CA ARG A 373 1.46 25.59 -28.44
C ARG A 373 0.94 24.59 -29.50
N THR A 374 1.34 23.32 -29.42
CA THR A 374 0.88 22.26 -30.33
C THR A 374 -0.60 21.95 -30.09
N TRP A 375 -1.03 21.93 -28.83
CA TRP A 375 -2.44 21.75 -28.46
C TRP A 375 -3.34 22.84 -29.05
N ALA A 376 -2.98 24.11 -28.90
CA ALA A 376 -3.76 25.23 -29.44
C ALA A 376 -3.91 25.16 -30.97
N ARG A 377 -2.88 24.69 -31.69
CA ARG A 377 -2.94 24.51 -33.14
C ARG A 377 -3.78 23.32 -33.55
N LEU A 378 -3.71 22.20 -32.83
CA LEU A 378 -4.56 21.04 -33.06
C LEU A 378 -6.04 21.41 -32.87
N ASP A 379 -6.36 22.26 -31.89
CA ASP A 379 -7.73 22.77 -31.71
C ASP A 379 -8.20 23.64 -32.88
N GLU A 380 -7.36 24.57 -33.36
CA GLU A 380 -7.70 25.42 -34.51
C GLU A 380 -7.89 24.60 -35.80
N TRP A 381 -7.08 23.56 -36.01
CA TRP A 381 -7.04 22.80 -37.26
C TRP A 381 -8.05 21.64 -37.30
N ALA A 382 -8.30 21.00 -36.15
CA ALA A 382 -9.30 19.95 -36.01
C ALA A 382 -10.70 20.50 -35.67
N GLY A 383 -10.80 21.72 -35.14
CA GLY A 383 -12.06 22.38 -34.74
C GLY A 383 -12.72 23.23 -35.83
N GLY A 384 -12.57 22.88 -37.11
CA GLY A 384 -12.95 23.70 -38.25
C GLY A 384 -14.45 23.89 -38.54
N THR A 385 -15.22 24.43 -37.60
CA THR A 385 -16.18 25.55 -37.79
C THR A 385 -16.23 26.28 -36.45
N ALA A 386 -15.50 27.37 -36.26
CA ALA A 386 -15.96 28.65 -36.74
C ALA A 386 -14.80 29.62 -37.00
N ARG A 387 -14.88 30.32 -38.13
CA ARG A 387 -14.43 31.71 -38.21
C ARG A 387 -15.54 32.51 -38.90
N PRO A 388 -15.65 33.83 -38.70
CA PRO A 388 -14.98 34.69 -37.72
C PRO A 388 -15.98 35.54 -36.91
N SER A 389 -15.41 36.34 -36.00
CA SER A 389 -16.03 37.47 -35.32
C SER A 389 -17.02 38.28 -36.16
N THR A 390 -18.22 38.50 -35.62
CA THR A 390 -18.95 39.76 -35.78
C THR A 390 -19.54 40.20 -34.45
N SER A 391 -19.07 41.36 -34.03
CA SER A 391 -19.64 42.26 -33.02
C SER A 391 -21.16 42.39 -33.08
N ARG A 392 -21.83 42.34 -31.92
CA ARG A 392 -22.65 43.46 -31.40
C ARG A 392 -23.21 43.16 -30.00
N GLU A 393 -22.74 43.97 -29.06
CA GLU A 393 -23.52 44.74 -28.07
C GLU A 393 -24.97 44.35 -27.71
N ALA A 394 -25.17 44.38 -26.39
CA ALA A 394 -26.30 44.94 -25.64
C ALA A 394 -27.53 44.04 -25.40
N ALA A 395 -27.73 43.69 -24.12
CA ALA A 395 -28.78 44.26 -23.26
C ALA A 395 -29.39 43.20 -22.32
N PHE A 396 -29.13 43.36 -21.01
CA PHE A 396 -30.13 43.10 -19.96
C PHE A 396 -31.32 44.08 -20.16
N PRO A 397 -32.57 43.81 -19.73
CA PRO A 397 -32.85 43.46 -18.33
C PRO A 397 -34.15 42.66 -18.00
N ASP A 398 -34.31 42.39 -16.70
CA ASP A 398 -35.55 42.26 -15.89
C ASP A 398 -36.55 41.12 -16.18
N ALA A 399 -37.27 40.53 -15.22
CA ALA A 399 -37.31 40.51 -13.75
C ALA A 399 -38.39 39.48 -13.31
N GLU A 400 -38.39 39.11 -12.02
CA GLU A 400 -39.50 38.52 -11.23
C GLU A 400 -39.96 37.08 -11.54
N ALA A 401 -40.50 36.26 -10.63
CA ALA A 401 -40.46 36.09 -9.17
C ALA A 401 -41.23 34.77 -8.88
N GLN A 402 -41.01 34.21 -7.67
CA GLN A 402 -41.87 33.26 -6.93
C GLN A 402 -41.70 31.72 -7.01
N GLU A 403 -41.31 31.21 -5.84
CA GLU A 403 -41.90 30.13 -5.02
C GLU A 403 -41.59 28.63 -5.29
N ALA A 404 -40.75 28.11 -4.39
CA ALA A 404 -40.92 26.91 -3.53
C ALA A 404 -41.42 25.58 -4.12
N GLN A 405 -40.53 24.58 -4.15
CA GLN A 405 -40.65 23.24 -3.50
C GLN A 405 -39.50 22.32 -3.97
N ASP A 406 -39.03 21.45 -3.07
CA ASP A 406 -37.91 20.49 -3.22
C ASP A 406 -38.40 19.15 -2.61
N PRO A 407 -37.82 17.96 -2.86
CA PRO A 407 -37.25 17.38 -4.08
C PRO A 407 -37.78 15.94 -4.37
N GLU A 408 -37.56 15.39 -5.56
CA GLU A 408 -37.61 13.93 -5.81
C GLU A 408 -36.38 13.42 -6.59
N ALA A 409 -36.02 12.19 -6.28
CA ALA A 409 -34.78 11.49 -6.57
C ALA A 409 -34.62 11.08 -8.04
N SER A 410 -33.37 11.12 -8.53
CA SER A 410 -32.94 10.52 -9.80
C SER A 410 -31.88 9.47 -9.52
N GLU A 411 -32.18 8.24 -9.95
CA GLU A 411 -31.34 7.04 -9.94
C GLU A 411 -30.02 7.24 -10.72
N PHE A 412 -28.94 6.65 -10.23
CA PHE A 412 -27.72 6.34 -10.98
C PHE A 412 -27.34 4.86 -10.70
N PRO A 413 -26.92 4.08 -11.70
CA PRO A 413 -26.78 2.63 -11.59
C PRO A 413 -25.47 2.19 -10.93
N ASP A 414 -25.54 1.01 -10.31
CA ASP A 414 -24.46 0.23 -9.69
C ASP A 414 -23.45 -0.30 -10.73
N GLU A 415 -22.14 -0.21 -10.44
CA GLU A 415 -21.10 -0.98 -11.13
C GLU A 415 -20.23 -1.76 -10.10
N GLU A 416 -20.27 -3.10 -10.21
CA GLU A 416 -19.40 -4.06 -9.52
C GLU A 416 -17.93 -3.92 -9.99
N GLU A 417 -16.97 -3.71 -9.09
CA GLU A 417 -15.53 -3.82 -9.41
C GLU A 417 -15.06 -5.29 -9.32
N ALA A 418 -14.83 -5.90 -10.49
CA ALA A 418 -14.27 -7.24 -10.66
C ALA A 418 -12.73 -7.21 -10.83
N GLU A 419 -12.02 -8.08 -10.12
CA GLU A 419 -10.57 -8.30 -10.20
C GLU A 419 -10.18 -8.93 -11.58
N GLY A 420 -9.70 -8.11 -12.51
CA GLY A 420 -9.37 -8.52 -13.90
C GLY A 420 -7.87 -8.80 -14.14
N ALA A 421 -7.53 -9.61 -15.16
CA ALA A 421 -6.12 -9.78 -15.53
C ALA A 421 -5.57 -8.52 -16.23
N PRO A 422 -4.27 -8.23 -16.08
CA PRO A 422 -3.66 -7.06 -16.71
C PRO A 422 -3.78 -7.17 -18.25
N PRO A 423 -4.03 -6.04 -18.94
CA PRO A 423 -4.32 -6.04 -20.37
C PRO A 423 -3.11 -6.51 -21.21
N PRO A 424 -3.33 -7.06 -22.42
CA PRO A 424 -2.24 -7.47 -23.30
C PRO A 424 -1.22 -6.35 -23.59
N LEU A 425 0.06 -6.71 -23.67
CA LEU A 425 1.16 -5.79 -23.97
C LEU A 425 1.92 -6.25 -25.22
N PRO A 426 2.12 -5.39 -26.24
CA PRO A 426 2.84 -5.77 -27.45
C PRO A 426 4.32 -6.09 -27.17
N VAL A 427 4.85 -7.11 -27.85
CA VAL A 427 6.27 -7.50 -27.77
C VAL A 427 7.11 -6.50 -28.57
N ARG A 428 8.06 -5.85 -27.90
CA ARG A 428 8.82 -4.73 -28.47
C ARG A 428 10.11 -5.14 -29.19
N ALA A 429 10.64 -6.32 -28.91
CA ALA A 429 11.89 -6.83 -29.49
C ALA A 429 12.03 -8.34 -29.29
N GLU A 430 12.79 -9.02 -30.15
CA GLU A 430 13.02 -10.46 -30.01
C GLU A 430 13.91 -10.80 -28.81
N PRO A 431 13.60 -11.86 -28.02
CA PRO A 431 14.43 -12.29 -26.92
C PRO A 431 15.70 -13.01 -27.40
N ARG A 432 16.83 -12.67 -26.79
CA ARG A 432 18.11 -13.32 -27.02
C ARG A 432 18.08 -14.78 -26.52
N PRO A 433 18.56 -15.77 -27.32
CA PRO A 433 18.84 -17.11 -26.81
C PRO A 433 19.93 -17.07 -25.73
N LEU A 434 19.70 -17.75 -24.60
CA LEU A 434 20.57 -17.70 -23.43
C LEU A 434 20.86 -19.11 -22.87
N PRO A 435 22.11 -19.39 -22.44
CA PRO A 435 23.31 -18.56 -22.63
C PRO A 435 23.74 -18.52 -24.12
N PRO A 436 24.53 -17.52 -24.57
CA PRO A 436 24.85 -17.36 -26.00
C PRO A 436 25.60 -18.54 -26.63
N ASP A 437 26.48 -19.19 -25.87
CA ASP A 437 27.37 -20.24 -26.39
C ASP A 437 26.68 -21.61 -26.46
N GLU A 438 25.75 -21.88 -25.54
CA GLU A 438 24.96 -23.11 -25.51
C GLU A 438 23.53 -22.79 -25.07
N PRO A 439 22.70 -22.23 -25.97
CA PRO A 439 21.38 -21.74 -25.60
C PRO A 439 20.46 -22.83 -25.07
N VAL A 440 19.72 -22.52 -24.01
CA VAL A 440 18.59 -23.33 -23.58
C VAL A 440 17.47 -23.17 -24.62
N PRO A 441 16.91 -24.26 -25.16
CA PRO A 441 15.79 -24.18 -26.09
C PRO A 441 14.62 -23.40 -25.47
N PHE A 442 13.99 -22.53 -26.25
CA PHE A 442 12.77 -21.87 -25.81
C PHE A 442 11.64 -22.89 -25.64
N ALA A 443 10.76 -22.65 -24.65
CA ALA A 443 9.50 -23.37 -24.58
C ALA A 443 8.68 -23.14 -25.86
N PRO A 444 7.95 -24.17 -26.34
CA PRO A 444 7.11 -24.04 -27.54
C PRO A 444 6.07 -22.93 -27.32
N ALA A 445 5.62 -22.27 -28.40
CA ALA A 445 4.57 -21.28 -28.26
C ALA A 445 3.26 -21.94 -27.78
N PRO A 446 2.53 -21.33 -26.84
CA PRO A 446 1.26 -21.87 -26.38
C PRO A 446 0.20 -21.80 -27.50
N PRO A 447 -0.80 -22.69 -27.49
CA PRO A 447 -1.89 -22.68 -28.46
C PRO A 447 -2.77 -21.41 -28.34
N PRO A 448 -3.51 -21.04 -29.40
CA PRO A 448 -4.54 -20.01 -29.30
C PRO A 448 -5.56 -20.34 -28.21
N GLY A 449 -5.96 -19.34 -27.41
CA GLY A 449 -6.87 -19.53 -26.27
C GLY A 449 -6.17 -19.74 -24.93
N SER A 450 -4.84 -19.80 -24.89
CA SER A 450 -4.07 -19.82 -23.63
C SER A 450 -4.20 -18.50 -22.85
N PHE A 451 -4.02 -18.58 -21.54
CA PHE A 451 -4.22 -17.47 -20.60
C PHE A 451 -2.92 -16.91 -20.07
N TRP A 452 -2.90 -15.60 -19.78
CA TRP A 452 -1.83 -15.02 -18.97
C TRP A 452 -1.91 -15.58 -17.55
N PRO A 453 -0.79 -16.02 -16.93
CA PRO A 453 -0.82 -16.79 -15.68
C PRO A 453 -1.23 -15.99 -14.43
N LEU A 454 -1.47 -14.68 -14.52
CA LEU A 454 -1.77 -13.82 -13.38
C LEU A 454 -3.04 -12.98 -13.58
N ARG A 455 -3.87 -12.89 -12.54
CA ARG A 455 -4.87 -11.84 -12.37
C ARG A 455 -4.35 -10.91 -11.29
N THR A 456 -4.01 -9.69 -11.69
CA THR A 456 -3.24 -8.76 -10.87
C THR A 456 -3.52 -7.34 -11.28
N GLU A 457 -3.70 -6.47 -10.29
CA GLU A 457 -3.77 -5.02 -10.47
C GLU A 457 -2.38 -4.37 -10.57
N ASN A 458 -1.31 -5.17 -10.47
CA ASN A 458 0.05 -4.67 -10.62
C ASN A 458 0.22 -4.09 -12.04
N SER A 459 0.55 -2.80 -12.10
CA SER A 459 0.77 -2.10 -13.38
C SER A 459 1.90 -2.69 -14.25
N GLU A 460 2.85 -3.42 -13.64
CA GLU A 460 3.89 -4.19 -14.34
C GLU A 460 3.49 -5.68 -14.54
N GLY A 461 2.28 -6.08 -14.13
CA GLY A 461 1.85 -7.49 -14.01
C GLY A 461 1.77 -8.28 -15.31
N ARG A 462 1.83 -7.60 -16.46
CA ARG A 462 1.94 -8.19 -17.80
C ARG A 462 3.37 -8.16 -18.36
N LEU A 463 4.30 -7.43 -17.74
CA LEU A 463 5.65 -7.23 -18.26
C LEU A 463 6.54 -8.46 -18.05
N VAL A 464 7.10 -9.01 -19.13
CA VAL A 464 8.14 -10.05 -19.10
C VAL A 464 9.52 -9.38 -19.08
N SER A 465 10.39 -9.78 -18.14
CA SER A 465 11.78 -9.30 -18.09
C SER A 465 12.71 -10.19 -18.90
N TYR A 466 13.47 -9.64 -19.85
CA TYR A 466 14.38 -10.40 -20.72
C TYR A 466 15.45 -9.53 -21.39
N ILE A 467 16.49 -10.18 -21.92
CA ILE A 467 17.52 -9.54 -22.74
C ILE A 467 17.12 -9.71 -24.21
N THR A 468 17.10 -8.62 -24.96
CA THR A 468 16.80 -8.61 -26.39
C THR A 468 18.02 -9.03 -27.21
N VAL A 469 17.83 -9.44 -28.47
CA VAL A 469 18.91 -9.88 -29.36
C VAL A 469 20.03 -8.84 -29.54
N ASP A 470 19.70 -7.56 -29.48
CA ASP A 470 20.62 -6.41 -29.52
C ASP A 470 21.27 -6.08 -28.15
N GLY A 471 20.98 -6.87 -27.11
CA GLY A 471 21.63 -6.81 -25.81
C GLY A 471 21.00 -5.87 -24.79
N HIS A 472 19.86 -5.23 -25.12
CA HIS A 472 19.14 -4.38 -24.19
C HIS A 472 18.32 -5.18 -23.18
N MET A 473 18.20 -4.66 -21.95
CA MET A 473 17.36 -5.24 -20.91
C MET A 473 15.95 -4.64 -20.99
N VAL A 474 14.94 -5.49 -21.15
CA VAL A 474 13.53 -5.16 -20.97
C VAL A 474 13.11 -5.62 -19.57
N GLY A 475 12.44 -4.76 -18.81
CA GLY A 475 12.08 -5.04 -17.41
C GLY A 475 13.28 -4.99 -16.47
N ARG A 476 13.32 -5.86 -15.44
CA ARG A 476 14.39 -5.88 -14.44
C ARG A 476 15.30 -7.08 -14.63
N ALA A 477 16.61 -6.82 -14.72
CA ALA A 477 17.63 -7.85 -14.91
C ALA A 477 17.56 -9.01 -13.91
N GLY A 478 17.23 -8.74 -12.65
CA GLY A 478 17.12 -9.77 -11.60
C GLY A 478 15.93 -10.73 -11.78
N ARG A 479 14.96 -10.39 -12.62
CA ARG A 479 13.74 -11.17 -12.89
C ARG A 479 13.82 -11.98 -14.18
N ALA A 480 14.85 -11.75 -15.00
CA ALA A 480 15.02 -12.42 -16.30
C ALA A 480 15.58 -13.85 -16.16
N PHE A 481 15.39 -14.66 -17.20
CA PHE A 481 16.01 -15.98 -17.32
C PHE A 481 17.54 -15.87 -17.28
N LEU A 482 18.19 -16.77 -16.53
CA LEU A 482 19.62 -16.79 -16.19
C LEU A 482 20.16 -15.59 -15.41
N ALA A 483 19.29 -14.78 -14.78
CA ALA A 483 19.72 -13.80 -13.79
C ALA A 483 20.63 -14.45 -12.73
N ALA A 484 21.63 -13.70 -12.26
CA ALA A 484 22.54 -14.17 -11.23
C ALA A 484 21.81 -14.36 -9.90
N ARG A 485 21.95 -15.55 -9.30
CA ARG A 485 21.35 -15.89 -8.00
C ARG A 485 22.38 -16.54 -7.08
N GLN A 486 22.08 -16.53 -5.80
CA GLN A 486 22.76 -17.35 -4.80
C GLN A 486 21.81 -18.47 -4.35
N GLY A 487 22.36 -19.63 -4.01
CA GLY A 487 21.61 -20.74 -3.45
C GLY A 487 22.46 -21.55 -2.48
N THR A 488 21.82 -22.34 -1.62
CA THR A 488 22.53 -23.19 -0.66
C THR A 488 22.62 -24.62 -1.19
N ARG A 489 23.83 -25.17 -1.28
CA ARG A 489 24.08 -26.58 -1.64
C ARG A 489 25.18 -27.12 -0.74
N GLY A 490 24.90 -28.24 -0.05
CA GLY A 490 25.86 -28.82 0.91
C GLY A 490 26.22 -27.90 2.08
N GLY A 491 25.30 -27.02 2.51
CA GLY A 491 25.52 -26.07 3.60
C GLY A 491 26.30 -24.79 3.21
N GLN A 492 26.73 -24.67 1.95
CA GLN A 492 27.45 -23.50 1.43
C GLN A 492 26.56 -22.67 0.52
N THR A 493 26.71 -21.35 0.57
CA THR A 493 26.08 -20.41 -0.37
C THR A 493 26.94 -20.31 -1.63
N LEU A 494 26.40 -20.76 -2.75
CA LEU A 494 27.07 -20.82 -4.05
C LEU A 494 26.24 -20.08 -5.12
N PRO A 495 26.89 -19.57 -6.18
CA PRO A 495 26.20 -19.02 -7.33
C PRO A 495 25.29 -20.08 -7.99
N ARG A 496 24.07 -19.68 -8.37
CA ARG A 496 23.14 -20.48 -9.17
C ARG A 496 22.59 -19.63 -10.31
N ARG A 497 22.17 -20.27 -11.39
CA ARG A 497 21.44 -19.61 -12.49
C ARG A 497 19.95 -19.56 -12.15
N HIS A 498 19.30 -18.45 -12.50
CA HIS A 498 17.85 -18.33 -12.43
C HIS A 498 17.21 -19.11 -13.59
N VAL A 499 16.53 -20.22 -13.29
CA VAL A 499 15.97 -21.12 -14.32
C VAL A 499 14.52 -20.76 -14.73
N GLY A 500 14.02 -19.63 -14.27
CA GLY A 500 12.68 -19.12 -14.59
C GLY A 500 12.69 -17.62 -14.89
N VAL A 501 11.50 -17.06 -15.04
CA VAL A 501 11.24 -15.61 -15.13
C VAL A 501 10.30 -15.23 -13.99
N ASP A 502 10.63 -14.15 -13.26
CA ASP A 502 9.79 -13.67 -12.16
C ASP A 502 8.82 -12.59 -12.66
N LEU A 503 7.54 -12.96 -12.77
CA LEU A 503 6.49 -12.02 -13.15
C LEU A 503 6.14 -11.09 -11.97
N TYR A 504 5.73 -9.87 -12.30
CA TYR A 504 5.34 -8.87 -11.31
C TYR A 504 3.94 -9.18 -10.79
N ALA A 505 3.77 -9.18 -9.48
CA ALA A 505 2.50 -9.41 -8.83
C ALA A 505 2.48 -8.72 -7.46
N HIS A 506 1.33 -8.72 -6.82
CA HIS A 506 1.13 -8.47 -5.40
C HIS A 506 0.95 -9.81 -4.67
N ALA A 507 1.23 -9.79 -3.37
CA ALA A 507 0.93 -10.94 -2.53
C ALA A 507 -0.59 -11.17 -2.51
N GLY A 508 -1.03 -12.39 -2.76
CA GLY A 508 -2.44 -12.74 -2.84
C GLY A 508 -3.04 -12.67 -4.24
N ASP A 509 -2.32 -12.21 -5.25
CA ASP A 509 -2.80 -12.22 -6.64
C ASP A 509 -3.11 -13.64 -7.11
N THR A 510 -4.16 -13.79 -7.91
CA THR A 510 -4.59 -15.09 -8.41
C THR A 510 -3.71 -15.54 -9.57
N VAL A 511 -3.18 -16.76 -9.46
CA VAL A 511 -2.48 -17.46 -10.52
C VAL A 511 -3.45 -18.39 -11.24
N VAL A 512 -3.46 -18.39 -12.57
CA VAL A 512 -4.32 -19.25 -13.39
C VAL A 512 -3.50 -20.18 -14.28
N ALA A 513 -4.11 -21.30 -14.69
CA ALA A 513 -3.50 -22.21 -15.66
C ALA A 513 -3.39 -21.53 -17.02
N CYS A 514 -2.21 -21.51 -17.62
CA CYS A 514 -2.03 -20.97 -18.97
C CYS A 514 -2.76 -21.81 -20.03
N GLU A 515 -2.80 -23.13 -19.84
CA GLU A 515 -3.37 -24.11 -20.76
C GLU A 515 -4.14 -25.18 -19.99
N ASP A 516 -4.93 -26.00 -20.69
CA ASP A 516 -5.44 -27.25 -20.14
C ASP A 516 -4.26 -28.13 -19.72
N GLY A 517 -4.40 -28.89 -18.63
CA GLY A 517 -3.31 -29.72 -18.16
C GLY A 517 -3.65 -30.57 -16.96
N ARG A 518 -2.63 -31.18 -16.36
CA ARG A 518 -2.74 -31.96 -15.13
C ARG A 518 -1.72 -31.47 -14.11
N ILE A 519 -2.14 -31.25 -12.87
CA ILE A 519 -1.22 -30.91 -11.79
C ILE A 519 -0.34 -32.14 -11.50
N VAL A 520 0.98 -32.01 -11.62
CA VAL A 520 1.93 -33.13 -11.44
C VAL A 520 2.79 -33.00 -10.18
N GLU A 521 2.96 -31.80 -9.64
CA GLU A 521 3.68 -31.60 -8.37
C GLU A 521 3.14 -30.37 -7.63
N PHE A 522 2.99 -30.46 -6.31
CA PHE A 522 2.85 -29.31 -5.44
C PHE A 522 3.70 -29.52 -4.20
N ALA A 523 4.82 -28.80 -4.11
CA ALA A 523 5.85 -29.08 -3.12
C ALA A 523 6.49 -27.80 -2.58
N PHE A 524 7.09 -27.91 -1.38
CA PHE A 524 7.82 -26.81 -0.78
C PHE A 524 8.95 -26.35 -1.70
N PHE A 525 9.04 -25.03 -1.91
CA PHE A 525 10.03 -24.43 -2.79
C PHE A 525 11.17 -23.81 -2.00
N TYR A 526 10.90 -22.76 -1.22
CA TYR A 526 11.84 -22.21 -0.24
C TYR A 526 11.11 -21.36 0.80
N ARG A 527 11.84 -20.79 1.76
CA ARG A 527 11.27 -19.85 2.74
C ARG A 527 11.57 -18.42 2.30
N ALA A 528 10.54 -17.62 2.05
CA ALA A 528 10.66 -16.20 1.72
C ALA A 528 11.34 -15.41 2.86
N LYS A 529 11.82 -14.20 2.57
CA LYS A 529 12.52 -13.35 3.55
C LYS A 529 11.68 -13.03 4.79
N SER A 530 10.36 -12.93 4.61
CA SER A 530 9.35 -12.77 5.65
C SER A 530 9.26 -13.97 6.61
N GLY A 531 9.80 -15.12 6.20
CA GLY A 531 9.60 -16.40 6.87
C GLY A 531 8.44 -17.22 6.32
N GLN A 532 7.62 -16.73 5.38
CA GLN A 532 6.56 -17.55 4.77
C GLN A 532 7.17 -18.70 3.95
N ARG A 533 6.58 -19.89 4.03
CA ARG A 533 6.95 -21.02 3.16
C ARG A 533 6.28 -20.82 1.81
N THR A 534 7.07 -20.84 0.75
CA THR A 534 6.58 -20.78 -0.63
C THR A 534 6.58 -22.16 -1.26
N TYR A 535 5.74 -22.34 -2.26
CA TYR A 535 5.51 -23.61 -2.92
C TYR A 535 5.73 -23.48 -4.43
N ARG A 536 6.08 -24.60 -5.05
CA ARG A 536 6.13 -24.78 -6.49
C ARG A 536 4.95 -25.64 -6.90
N LEU A 537 4.29 -25.25 -7.98
CA LEU A 537 3.13 -25.94 -8.54
C LEU A 537 3.42 -26.28 -9.99
N LEU A 538 3.69 -27.56 -10.29
CA LEU A 538 3.92 -28.02 -11.65
C LEU A 538 2.61 -28.50 -12.28
N VAL A 539 2.31 -27.99 -13.47
CA VAL A 539 1.20 -28.45 -14.31
C VAL A 539 1.78 -28.94 -15.63
N ALA A 540 1.48 -30.20 -15.97
CA ALA A 540 1.79 -30.77 -17.27
C ALA A 540 0.71 -30.39 -18.27
N HIS A 541 1.06 -29.51 -19.20
CA HIS A 541 0.27 -29.16 -20.38
C HIS A 541 0.68 -30.07 -21.56
N PRO A 542 -0.07 -30.11 -22.69
CA PRO A 542 0.19 -31.05 -23.77
C PRO A 542 1.61 -31.02 -24.37
N ALA A 543 2.23 -29.83 -24.43
CA ALA A 543 3.55 -29.65 -25.06
C ALA A 543 4.64 -29.15 -24.09
N VAL A 544 4.30 -28.79 -22.85
CA VAL A 544 5.22 -28.17 -21.88
C VAL A 544 4.76 -28.45 -20.45
N VAL A 545 5.69 -28.61 -19.52
CA VAL A 545 5.39 -28.59 -18.08
C VAL A 545 5.74 -27.22 -17.54
N VAL A 546 4.80 -26.54 -16.88
CA VAL A 546 4.99 -25.22 -16.29
C VAL A 546 5.06 -25.33 -14.77
N ASN A 547 6.07 -24.71 -14.16
CA ASN A 547 6.09 -24.45 -12.72
C ASN A 547 5.58 -23.04 -12.42
N TYR A 548 4.44 -22.96 -11.74
CA TYR A 548 3.89 -21.76 -11.12
C TYR A 548 4.44 -21.67 -9.69
N GLY A 549 5.65 -21.14 -9.55
CA GLY A 549 6.41 -21.08 -8.32
C GLY A 549 6.18 -19.82 -7.48
N GLU A 550 6.61 -19.90 -6.22
CA GLU A 550 6.42 -18.83 -5.22
C GLU A 550 4.95 -18.56 -4.87
N VAL A 551 4.16 -19.62 -4.85
CA VAL A 551 2.75 -19.58 -4.45
C VAL A 551 2.56 -19.97 -2.99
N THR A 552 1.43 -19.60 -2.39
CA THR A 552 1.14 -19.87 -0.98
C THR A 552 0.93 -21.38 -0.72
N GLU A 553 1.19 -21.81 0.52
CA GLU A 553 0.99 -23.20 0.98
C GLU A 553 -0.42 -23.75 0.74
N ASP A 554 -1.42 -22.87 0.80
CA ASP A 554 -2.84 -23.20 0.65
C ASP A 554 -3.39 -22.97 -0.75
N SER A 555 -2.53 -22.74 -1.75
CA SER A 555 -2.91 -22.42 -3.12
C SER A 555 -3.87 -23.44 -3.74
N LEU A 556 -3.45 -24.71 -3.85
CA LEU A 556 -4.32 -25.75 -4.40
C LEU A 556 -5.56 -25.98 -3.54
N THR A 557 -5.40 -25.98 -2.22
CA THR A 557 -6.51 -26.28 -1.32
C THR A 557 -7.59 -25.21 -1.35
N ARG A 558 -7.24 -23.92 -1.50
CA ARG A 558 -8.21 -22.81 -1.65
C ARG A 558 -9.01 -22.88 -2.95
N HIS A 559 -8.48 -23.51 -4.00
CA HIS A 559 -9.19 -23.75 -5.26
C HIS A 559 -9.83 -25.14 -5.36
N GLY A 560 -9.77 -25.95 -4.29
CA GLY A 560 -10.30 -27.31 -4.29
C GLY A 560 -9.55 -28.27 -5.21
N LEU A 561 -8.28 -27.98 -5.50
CA LEU A 561 -7.41 -28.75 -6.38
C LEU A 561 -6.44 -29.61 -5.59
N ALA A 562 -5.95 -30.68 -6.22
CA ALA A 562 -4.92 -31.58 -5.71
C ALA A 562 -3.94 -32.01 -6.83
N VAL A 563 -2.80 -32.55 -6.43
CA VAL A 563 -1.88 -33.20 -7.38
C VAL A 563 -2.59 -34.39 -8.01
N GLY A 564 -2.57 -34.46 -9.34
CA GLY A 564 -3.29 -35.42 -10.14
C GLY A 564 -4.52 -34.85 -10.86
N ASP A 565 -5.05 -33.71 -10.41
CA ASP A 565 -6.25 -33.12 -11.00
C ASP A 565 -5.99 -32.52 -12.38
N THR A 566 -6.99 -32.64 -13.25
CA THR A 566 -7.02 -31.93 -14.53
C THR A 566 -7.52 -30.51 -14.34
N VAL A 567 -6.85 -29.56 -14.98
CA VAL A 567 -7.19 -28.14 -14.93
C VAL A 567 -7.42 -27.61 -16.34
N ARG A 568 -8.29 -26.61 -16.47
CA ARG A 568 -8.58 -25.93 -17.74
C ARG A 568 -7.80 -24.63 -17.87
N ALA A 569 -7.50 -24.22 -19.11
CA ALA A 569 -6.92 -22.91 -19.39
C ALA A 569 -7.76 -21.79 -18.74
N GLY A 570 -7.10 -20.85 -18.06
CA GLY A 570 -7.73 -19.74 -17.34
C GLY A 570 -8.29 -20.09 -15.96
N GLN A 571 -8.28 -21.37 -15.58
CA GLN A 571 -8.73 -21.82 -14.27
C GLN A 571 -7.78 -21.32 -13.18
N PRO A 572 -8.28 -20.69 -12.10
CA PRO A 572 -7.48 -20.36 -10.92
C PRO A 572 -6.82 -21.60 -10.30
N LEU A 573 -5.51 -21.50 -10.09
CA LEU A 573 -4.65 -22.57 -9.58
C LEU A 573 -4.09 -22.27 -8.19
N ALA A 574 -3.70 -21.02 -7.97
CA ALA A 574 -2.87 -20.66 -6.83
C ALA A 574 -2.94 -19.16 -6.49
N PHE A 575 -2.33 -18.78 -5.36
CA PHE A 575 -2.15 -17.38 -4.97
C PHE A 575 -0.67 -17.06 -4.84
N VAL A 576 -0.26 -15.90 -5.33
CA VAL A 576 1.10 -15.39 -5.18
C VAL A 576 1.43 -15.23 -3.70
N SER A 577 2.59 -15.72 -3.28
CA SER A 577 3.02 -15.60 -1.88
C SER A 577 3.48 -14.17 -1.55
N ASP A 578 3.91 -13.95 -0.31
CA ASP A 578 4.43 -12.66 0.14
C ASP A 578 5.76 -12.22 -0.48
N THR A 579 6.28 -12.99 -1.44
CA THR A 579 7.38 -12.57 -2.29
C THR A 579 6.94 -11.51 -3.30
N GLY A 580 5.63 -11.39 -3.56
CA GLY A 580 5.07 -10.40 -4.49
C GLY A 580 5.52 -10.65 -5.93
N MET A 581 5.65 -11.91 -6.33
CA MET A 581 5.97 -12.33 -7.69
C MET A 581 5.56 -13.78 -7.94
N LEU A 582 5.23 -14.08 -9.19
CA LEU A 582 5.09 -15.45 -9.65
C LEU A 582 6.39 -15.89 -10.32
N HIS A 583 7.04 -16.90 -9.76
CA HIS A 583 8.23 -17.50 -10.35
C HIS A 583 7.82 -18.52 -11.42
N PHE A 584 8.08 -18.24 -12.69
CA PHE A 584 7.57 -19.04 -13.81
C PHE A 584 8.70 -19.80 -14.51
N GLU A 585 8.66 -21.14 -14.48
CA GLU A 585 9.63 -22.01 -15.16
C GLU A 585 8.93 -22.92 -16.18
N THR A 586 9.65 -23.35 -17.21
CA THR A 586 9.15 -24.29 -18.23
C THR A 586 10.09 -25.47 -18.43
N TYR A 587 9.51 -26.65 -18.65
CA TYR A 587 10.24 -27.90 -18.83
C TYR A 587 9.66 -28.75 -19.96
N ALA A 588 10.48 -29.66 -20.48
CA ALA A 588 10.05 -30.68 -21.44
C ALA A 588 8.94 -31.57 -20.85
N PRO A 589 8.06 -32.16 -21.70
CA PRO A 589 7.07 -33.14 -21.29
C PRO A 589 7.64 -34.23 -20.36
N ASP A 590 6.76 -34.83 -19.57
CA ASP A 590 7.08 -35.88 -18.57
C ASP A 590 7.93 -35.42 -17.38
N THR A 591 8.27 -34.12 -17.28
CA THR A 591 8.92 -33.57 -16.08
C THR A 591 7.95 -33.56 -14.90
N VAL A 592 8.35 -34.20 -13.80
CA VAL A 592 7.56 -34.25 -12.55
C VAL A 592 8.19 -33.48 -11.38
N HIS A 593 9.39 -32.93 -11.57
CA HIS A 593 10.08 -32.11 -10.57
C HIS A 593 10.81 -30.92 -11.21
N SER A 594 10.78 -29.77 -10.54
CA SER A 594 11.59 -28.60 -10.93
C SER A 594 13.10 -28.87 -10.77
N ALA A 595 13.93 -28.30 -11.64
CA ALA A 595 15.39 -28.44 -11.57
C ALA A 595 16.07 -27.15 -11.08
N GLN A 596 17.27 -27.30 -10.50
CA GLN A 596 18.16 -26.17 -10.22
C GLN A 596 19.38 -26.25 -11.14
N TRP A 597 19.85 -25.11 -11.62
CA TRP A 597 21.06 -25.06 -12.45
C TRP A 597 22.21 -24.35 -11.74
N TRP A 598 23.22 -25.12 -11.39
CA TRP A 598 24.47 -24.64 -10.81
C TRP A 598 25.54 -24.50 -11.92
N PRO A 599 26.27 -23.37 -12.02
CA PRO A 599 27.25 -23.15 -13.09
C PRO A 599 28.35 -24.21 -13.18
N ASP A 600 28.65 -24.90 -12.08
CA ASP A 600 29.64 -25.96 -11.98
C ASP A 600 29.09 -27.36 -12.32
N ARG A 601 27.84 -27.45 -12.77
CA ARG A 601 27.17 -28.70 -13.16
C ARG A 601 26.61 -28.59 -14.58
N PRO A 602 26.45 -29.74 -15.28
CA PRO A 602 25.76 -29.76 -16.56
C PRO A 602 24.36 -29.12 -16.46
N ARG A 603 23.95 -28.47 -17.55
CA ARG A 603 22.60 -27.93 -17.70
C ARG A 603 21.56 -29.06 -17.55
N PRO A 604 20.46 -28.86 -16.81
CA PRO A 604 19.34 -29.81 -16.80
C PRO A 604 18.80 -30.01 -18.23
N SER A 605 18.77 -31.26 -18.70
CA SER A 605 18.41 -31.59 -20.07
C SER A 605 16.95 -31.30 -20.40
N ASN A 606 16.08 -31.30 -19.40
CA ASN A 606 14.64 -31.04 -19.52
C ASN A 606 14.26 -29.56 -19.35
N LEU A 607 15.20 -28.65 -19.06
CA LEU A 607 14.90 -27.23 -18.87
C LEU A 607 14.64 -26.52 -20.20
N LEU A 608 13.57 -25.72 -20.25
CA LEU A 608 13.22 -24.85 -21.37
C LEU A 608 13.20 -23.38 -20.92
N ASN A 609 13.53 -22.46 -21.82
CA ASN A 609 13.50 -21.03 -21.56
C ASN A 609 12.06 -20.48 -21.73
N PRO A 610 11.42 -19.94 -20.67
CA PRO A 610 10.02 -19.53 -20.70
C PRO A 610 9.80 -18.19 -21.42
N THR A 611 10.85 -17.44 -21.77
CA THR A 611 10.71 -16.06 -22.24
C THR A 611 9.82 -15.93 -23.48
N ARG A 612 9.98 -16.79 -24.51
CA ARG A 612 9.12 -16.73 -25.71
C ARG A 612 7.68 -17.13 -25.43
N TYR A 613 7.47 -18.15 -24.58
CA TYR A 613 6.15 -18.58 -24.13
C TYR A 613 5.41 -17.43 -23.45
N LEU A 614 6.07 -16.77 -22.50
CA LEU A 614 5.50 -15.63 -21.78
C LEU A 614 5.32 -14.40 -22.68
N LEU A 615 6.22 -14.11 -23.62
CA LEU A 615 6.04 -13.00 -24.57
C LEU A 615 4.85 -13.23 -25.51
N PHE A 616 4.59 -14.48 -25.91
CA PHE A 616 3.38 -14.81 -26.64
C PHE A 616 2.13 -14.52 -25.79
N LEU A 617 2.09 -15.01 -24.55
CA LEU A 617 0.96 -14.76 -23.65
C LEU A 617 0.83 -13.28 -23.27
N GLN A 618 1.95 -12.56 -23.18
CA GLN A 618 1.97 -11.12 -22.91
C GLN A 618 1.13 -10.38 -23.95
N GLU A 619 1.26 -10.72 -25.23
CA GLU A 619 0.53 -10.12 -26.34
C GLU A 619 -0.84 -10.75 -26.60
N ARG A 620 -0.98 -12.07 -26.44
CA ARG A 620 -2.13 -12.84 -26.97
C ARG A 620 -2.90 -13.65 -25.92
N GLY A 621 -2.37 -13.78 -24.72
CA GLY A 621 -2.98 -14.55 -23.64
C GLY A 621 -4.31 -13.93 -23.20
N GLN A 622 -5.33 -14.75 -22.96
CA GLN A 622 -6.62 -14.25 -22.46
C GLN A 622 -6.51 -13.72 -21.01
N GLY A 623 -7.41 -12.81 -20.64
CA GLY A 623 -7.36 -12.06 -19.37
C GLY A 623 -8.63 -12.08 -18.50
N GLY A 624 -9.70 -12.76 -18.93
CA GLY A 624 -10.95 -12.88 -18.17
C GLY A 624 -11.76 -14.06 -18.66
N ALA A 625 -12.57 -14.64 -17.77
CA ALA A 625 -13.53 -15.68 -18.11
C ALA A 625 -14.74 -15.04 -18.78
N ASP A 626 -14.65 -14.75 -20.07
CA ASP A 626 -15.84 -14.55 -20.90
C ASP A 626 -15.57 -14.89 -22.36
N GLN A 627 -15.49 -16.19 -22.64
CA GLN A 627 -15.76 -16.77 -23.96
C GLN A 627 -16.41 -18.14 -23.76
N THR A 628 -17.72 -18.14 -23.56
CA THR A 628 -18.52 -19.31 -23.96
C THR A 628 -18.76 -19.16 -25.47
N PRO A 629 -18.42 -20.15 -26.32
CA PRO A 629 -18.73 -20.07 -27.74
C PRO A 629 -20.24 -20.01 -27.95
N ALA A 630 -20.67 -19.12 -28.85
CA ALA A 630 -22.06 -18.93 -29.23
C ALA A 630 -22.71 -20.24 -29.71
N GLY A 631 -23.90 -20.52 -29.18
CA GLY A 631 -24.87 -21.41 -29.83
C GLY A 631 -25.53 -22.44 -28.91
N GLN A 632 -26.55 -22.01 -28.15
CA GLN A 632 -27.86 -22.67 -28.02
C GLN A 632 -28.62 -22.10 -26.80
N THR A 633 -29.63 -21.27 -27.05
CA THR A 633 -30.82 -21.19 -26.19
C THR A 633 -31.62 -22.49 -26.41
N PRO A 634 -32.27 -23.08 -25.39
CA PRO A 634 -33.39 -22.44 -24.70
C PRO A 634 -33.59 -22.82 -23.21
N GLY A 635 -34.38 -22.01 -22.49
CA GLY A 635 -35.10 -22.47 -21.29
C GLY A 635 -35.20 -21.43 -20.19
N SER A 636 -36.36 -20.78 -20.09
CA SER A 636 -36.76 -19.94 -18.97
C SER A 636 -36.64 -20.67 -17.62
N HIS A 637 -36.01 -20.06 -16.62
CA HIS A 637 -36.45 -20.14 -15.22
C HIS A 637 -35.91 -18.95 -14.40
N ALA A 638 -36.88 -18.17 -13.87
CA ALA A 638 -37.02 -17.51 -12.58
C ALA A 638 -35.78 -17.07 -11.73
N PRO A 639 -35.92 -15.97 -10.96
CA PRO A 639 -34.80 -15.31 -10.27
C PRO A 639 -34.21 -16.18 -9.16
N ALA A 640 -32.88 -16.16 -9.04
CA ALA A 640 -32.14 -16.98 -8.09
C ALA A 640 -32.55 -16.69 -6.63
N GLU A 641 -33.26 -17.66 -6.06
CA GLU A 641 -33.55 -17.79 -4.64
C GLU A 641 -32.27 -17.94 -3.80
N SER A 642 -32.42 -17.70 -2.49
CA SER A 642 -31.47 -17.99 -1.40
C SER A 642 -30.63 -19.25 -1.62
N PRO A 643 -29.39 -19.31 -1.11
CA PRO A 643 -28.51 -20.45 -1.32
C PRO A 643 -29.09 -21.69 -0.66
N ALA A 644 -29.78 -22.51 -1.47
CA ALA A 644 -30.22 -23.83 -1.12
C ALA A 644 -28.99 -24.77 -0.97
N ALA A 645 -29.18 -25.78 -0.13
CA ALA A 645 -28.24 -26.83 0.27
C ALA A 645 -27.33 -27.38 -0.86
N PRO A 646 -26.13 -27.89 -0.53
CA PRO A 646 -25.21 -28.44 -1.51
C PRO A 646 -25.87 -29.56 -2.33
N PRO A 647 -25.64 -29.63 -3.66
CA PRO A 647 -26.07 -30.76 -4.46
C PRO A 647 -25.25 -32.00 -4.04
N ASP A 648 -25.90 -33.15 -3.95
CA ASP A 648 -25.33 -34.48 -3.66
C ASP A 648 -24.92 -34.79 -2.20
N GLY A 649 -25.92 -35.01 -1.33
CA GLY A 649 -25.78 -35.77 -0.08
C GLY A 649 -24.89 -35.15 1.02
N LEU A 650 -24.97 -35.73 2.23
CA LEU A 650 -24.11 -35.29 3.35
C LEU A 650 -22.64 -35.67 3.09
N PRO A 651 -21.68 -34.78 3.36
CA PRO A 651 -20.26 -35.14 3.29
C PRO A 651 -19.97 -36.41 4.09
N PRO A 652 -19.35 -37.45 3.51
CA PRO A 652 -19.09 -38.70 4.21
C PRO A 652 -18.07 -38.46 5.33
N LEU A 653 -18.28 -39.09 6.50
CA LEU A 653 -17.38 -38.94 7.65
C LEU A 653 -16.01 -39.59 7.42
N THR A 654 -15.93 -40.57 6.51
CA THR A 654 -14.69 -41.23 6.09
C THR A 654 -14.25 -40.68 4.74
N GLY A 655 -13.44 -39.62 4.78
CA GLY A 655 -12.95 -38.90 3.61
C GLY A 655 -11.45 -38.61 3.69
N PRO A 656 -10.93 -37.71 2.83
CA PRO A 656 -9.58 -37.19 3.00
C PRO A 656 -9.49 -36.30 4.23
N ARG A 657 -8.49 -36.58 5.09
CA ARG A 657 -8.23 -35.88 6.36
C ARG A 657 -8.27 -34.35 6.25
N VAL A 658 -7.84 -33.85 5.09
CA VAL A 658 -7.94 -32.45 4.69
C VAL A 658 -8.87 -32.40 3.47
N PRO A 659 -10.16 -32.10 3.65
CA PRO A 659 -11.10 -32.03 2.54
C PRO A 659 -10.81 -30.86 1.58
N PRO A 660 -11.24 -30.94 0.31
CA PRO A 660 -11.10 -29.84 -0.65
C PRO A 660 -11.69 -28.53 -0.13
N GLY A 661 -10.98 -27.42 -0.33
CA GLY A 661 -11.37 -26.11 0.21
C GLY A 661 -10.89 -25.83 1.65
N PHE A 662 -10.34 -26.82 2.36
CA PHE A 662 -9.85 -26.66 3.74
C PHE A 662 -8.32 -26.57 3.77
N ARG A 663 -7.79 -25.66 4.59
CA ARG A 663 -6.36 -25.50 4.84
C ARG A 663 -5.95 -26.29 6.07
N ALA A 664 -4.97 -27.18 5.93
CA ALA A 664 -4.31 -27.83 7.06
C ALA A 664 -3.50 -26.80 7.89
N VAL A 665 -3.69 -26.76 9.21
CA VAL A 665 -2.97 -25.85 10.10
C VAL A 665 -2.04 -26.65 11.01
N ALA A 666 -0.74 -26.41 10.85
CA ALA A 666 0.32 -27.06 11.62
C ALA A 666 0.80 -26.19 12.79
N ARG A 667 1.01 -26.80 13.96
CA ARG A 667 1.74 -26.19 15.08
C ARG A 667 2.82 -27.16 15.56
N ARG A 668 4.02 -26.62 15.81
CA ARG A 668 5.19 -27.40 16.27
C ARG A 668 5.48 -28.63 15.38
N GLY A 669 5.32 -28.49 14.07
CA GLY A 669 5.64 -29.53 13.09
C GLY A 669 4.57 -30.62 12.89
N SER A 670 3.42 -30.54 13.56
CA SER A 670 2.30 -31.47 13.36
C SER A 670 1.04 -30.75 12.92
N VAL A 671 0.30 -31.32 11.97
CA VAL A 671 -1.03 -30.79 11.57
C VAL A 671 -1.98 -31.01 12.75
N ARG A 672 -2.56 -29.92 13.25
CA ARG A 672 -3.43 -29.94 14.44
C ARG A 672 -4.91 -29.80 14.13
N GLY A 673 -5.26 -29.31 12.94
CA GLY A 673 -6.63 -29.21 12.45
C GLY A 673 -6.68 -28.48 11.11
N LEU A 674 -7.84 -27.93 10.81
CA LEU A 674 -8.19 -27.30 9.55
C LEU A 674 -8.64 -25.85 9.75
N ALA A 675 -8.54 -25.05 8.69
CA ALA A 675 -9.15 -23.73 8.63
C ALA A 675 -9.82 -23.50 7.28
N ARG A 676 -10.97 -22.81 7.26
CA ARG A 676 -11.67 -22.38 6.03
C ARG A 676 -12.54 -21.16 6.33
N TYR A 677 -12.62 -20.20 5.41
CA TYR A 677 -13.42 -18.98 5.58
C TYR A 677 -14.25 -18.71 4.32
N GLY A 678 -15.42 -18.10 4.45
CA GLY A 678 -16.31 -17.79 3.32
C GLY A 678 -17.71 -17.31 3.74
N GLY A 679 -18.64 -17.29 2.78
CA GLY A 679 -20.04 -16.93 3.01
C GLY A 679 -20.42 -15.47 2.77
N GLY A 680 -19.53 -14.68 2.15
CA GLY A 680 -19.75 -13.24 1.94
C GLY A 680 -19.59 -12.42 3.21
N ARG A 681 -19.75 -11.10 3.10
CA ARG A 681 -19.63 -10.19 4.25
C ARG A 681 -20.83 -10.30 5.18
N VAL A 682 -20.58 -10.05 6.46
CA VAL A 682 -21.60 -10.09 7.51
C VAL A 682 -22.66 -9.01 7.30
N ASP A 683 -22.26 -7.78 7.04
CA ASP A 683 -23.17 -6.65 6.81
C ASP A 683 -24.11 -6.88 5.63
N GLU A 684 -23.56 -7.22 4.47
CA GLU A 684 -24.31 -7.50 3.24
C GLU A 684 -25.31 -8.65 3.46
N THR A 685 -24.86 -9.74 4.09
CA THR A 685 -25.71 -10.91 4.34
C THR A 685 -26.81 -10.62 5.35
N LEU A 686 -26.50 -9.96 6.47
CA LEU A 686 -27.50 -9.66 7.50
C LEU A 686 -28.51 -8.62 7.03
N ARG A 687 -28.10 -7.64 6.21
CA ARG A 687 -29.04 -6.69 5.58
C ARG A 687 -29.96 -7.38 4.60
N ARG A 688 -29.45 -8.29 3.76
CA ARG A 688 -30.29 -9.11 2.88
C ARG A 688 -31.32 -9.91 3.67
N LEU A 689 -30.91 -10.52 4.79
CA LEU A 689 -31.83 -11.25 5.67
C LEU A 689 -32.84 -10.33 6.37
N ALA A 690 -32.44 -9.11 6.74
CA ALA A 690 -33.34 -8.11 7.31
C ALA A 690 -34.39 -7.66 6.28
N GLN A 691 -33.97 -7.38 5.05
CA GLN A 691 -34.85 -7.05 3.92
C GLN A 691 -35.84 -8.18 3.61
N ALA A 692 -35.40 -9.44 3.75
CA ALA A 692 -36.25 -10.62 3.62
C ALA A 692 -37.15 -10.87 4.86
N GLY A 693 -37.13 -10.00 5.88
CA GLY A 693 -37.91 -10.16 7.10
C GLY A 693 -37.48 -11.33 7.99
N ARG A 694 -36.27 -11.86 7.80
CA ARG A 694 -35.72 -13.02 8.52
C ARG A 694 -34.99 -12.65 9.81
N THR A 695 -34.56 -11.39 9.95
CA THR A 695 -33.94 -10.85 11.18
C THR A 695 -34.42 -9.43 11.45
N THR A 696 -34.38 -9.02 12.72
CA THR A 696 -34.78 -7.68 13.19
C THR A 696 -33.60 -6.88 13.73
N LEU A 697 -32.37 -7.27 13.35
CA LEU A 697 -31.18 -6.57 13.79
C LEU A 697 -31.16 -5.12 13.30
N PRO A 698 -30.99 -4.13 14.20
CA PRO A 698 -30.82 -2.75 13.80
C PRO A 698 -29.43 -2.55 13.16
N GLU A 699 -29.33 -1.52 12.32
CA GLU A 699 -28.14 -1.24 11.51
C GLU A 699 -26.87 -1.01 12.35
N ASP A 700 -27.00 -0.43 13.55
CA ASP A 700 -25.87 -0.22 14.45
C ASP A 700 -25.34 -1.52 15.07
N GLU A 701 -26.20 -2.51 15.28
CA GLU A 701 -25.80 -3.87 15.67
C GLU A 701 -25.16 -4.60 14.47
N ILE A 702 -25.70 -4.48 13.24
CA ILE A 702 -25.09 -5.04 12.03
C ILE A 702 -23.67 -4.48 11.82
N ASP A 703 -23.48 -3.17 11.90
CA ASP A 703 -22.16 -2.53 11.85
C ASP A 703 -21.23 -3.05 12.95
N THR A 704 -21.74 -3.19 14.16
CA THR A 704 -20.95 -3.72 15.29
C THR A 704 -20.51 -5.17 15.04
N LEU A 705 -21.41 -6.02 14.53
CA LEU A 705 -21.11 -7.41 14.20
C LEU A 705 -20.10 -7.52 13.04
N GLN A 706 -20.21 -6.66 12.03
CA GLN A 706 -19.20 -6.59 10.96
C GLN A 706 -17.81 -6.21 11.50
N ARG A 707 -17.73 -5.25 12.43
CA ARG A 707 -16.45 -4.87 13.07
C ARG A 707 -15.84 -6.01 13.87
N VAL A 708 -16.67 -6.76 14.60
CA VAL A 708 -16.21 -7.97 15.32
C VAL A 708 -15.73 -9.01 14.32
N ALA A 709 -16.49 -9.26 13.25
CA ALA A 709 -16.14 -10.23 12.22
C ALA A 709 -14.84 -9.88 11.49
N ASN A 710 -14.52 -8.60 11.27
CA ASN A 710 -13.23 -8.20 10.69
C ASN A 710 -12.04 -8.74 11.51
N VAL A 711 -12.15 -8.70 12.84
CA VAL A 711 -11.15 -9.24 13.76
C VAL A 711 -11.14 -10.77 13.77
N GLU A 712 -12.29 -11.43 13.67
CA GLU A 712 -12.39 -12.87 13.87
C GLU A 712 -12.21 -13.67 12.57
N THR A 713 -12.89 -13.25 11.50
CA THR A 713 -13.00 -13.97 10.22
C THR A 713 -12.57 -13.14 9.01
N GLY A 714 -12.06 -11.92 9.22
CA GLY A 714 -11.79 -10.99 8.12
C GLY A 714 -13.07 -10.37 7.55
N GLY A 715 -14.17 -10.44 8.31
CA GLY A 715 -15.44 -9.82 7.96
C GLY A 715 -16.43 -10.75 7.29
N LEU A 716 -16.14 -12.05 7.24
CA LEU A 716 -16.92 -13.06 6.55
C LEU A 716 -17.90 -13.79 7.48
N ILE A 717 -19.06 -14.21 6.95
CA ILE A 717 -20.12 -14.93 7.69
C ILE A 717 -19.60 -16.21 8.36
N GLN A 718 -18.75 -16.97 7.68
CA GLN A 718 -18.24 -18.24 8.19
C GLN A 718 -16.72 -18.24 8.24
N GLY A 719 -16.18 -18.63 9.40
CA GLY A 719 -14.80 -19.02 9.57
C GLY A 719 -14.71 -20.28 10.41
N LEU A 720 -14.28 -21.39 9.84
CA LEU A 720 -13.99 -22.61 10.56
C LEU A 720 -12.52 -22.66 10.96
N ASN A 721 -12.26 -22.95 12.23
CA ASN A 721 -10.96 -23.27 12.79
C ASN A 721 -11.08 -24.52 13.68
N THR A 722 -10.33 -25.57 13.36
CA THR A 722 -10.34 -26.82 14.13
C THR A 722 -8.98 -27.23 14.67
N TRP A 723 -8.02 -26.31 14.75
CA TRP A 723 -6.61 -26.62 15.05
C TRP A 723 -6.15 -26.21 16.46
N ASP A 724 -6.94 -25.42 17.17
CA ASP A 724 -6.60 -24.94 18.51
C ASP A 724 -7.12 -25.88 19.62
N SER A 725 -7.05 -25.42 20.87
CA SER A 725 -7.55 -26.19 22.03
C SER A 725 -9.07 -26.28 22.08
N ALA A 726 -9.78 -25.38 21.40
CA ALA A 726 -11.24 -25.37 21.35
C ALA A 726 -11.80 -26.47 20.45
N VAL A 727 -10.95 -27.12 19.64
CA VAL A 727 -11.26 -28.25 18.75
C VAL A 727 -12.08 -27.87 17.53
N VAL A 728 -13.20 -27.17 17.73
CA VAL A 728 -14.00 -26.57 16.64
C VAL A 728 -14.39 -25.16 17.07
N SER A 729 -14.15 -24.21 16.19
CA SER A 729 -14.57 -22.82 16.28
C SER A 729 -15.15 -22.42 14.93
N ILE A 730 -16.42 -21.99 14.89
CA ILE A 730 -17.11 -21.60 13.65
C ILE A 730 -17.90 -20.28 13.80
N GLY A 731 -18.32 -19.69 12.69
CA GLY A 731 -19.14 -18.49 12.64
C GLY A 731 -18.34 -17.18 12.68
N PHE A 732 -19.01 -16.07 12.39
CA PHE A 732 -18.40 -14.74 12.29
C PHE A 732 -17.95 -14.18 13.65
N MET A 733 -18.38 -14.78 14.77
CA MET A 733 -17.89 -14.50 16.12
C MET A 733 -16.96 -15.58 16.72
N GLN A 734 -16.64 -16.65 15.96
CA GLN A 734 -15.81 -17.77 16.41
C GLN A 734 -16.38 -18.50 17.66
N TRP A 735 -17.53 -19.14 17.48
CA TRP A 735 -18.22 -19.96 18.47
C TRP A 735 -17.51 -21.30 18.69
N THR A 736 -17.03 -21.50 19.91
CA THR A 736 -16.15 -22.61 20.27
C THR A 736 -16.88 -23.79 20.90
N LEU A 737 -16.45 -25.01 20.55
CA LEU A 737 -16.94 -26.26 21.10
C LEU A 737 -16.53 -26.44 22.58
N GLN A 738 -15.29 -26.10 22.93
CA GLN A 738 -14.77 -26.23 24.30
C GLN A 738 -15.55 -25.41 25.33
N HIS A 739 -16.12 -24.28 24.94
CA HIS A 739 -16.82 -23.37 25.84
C HIS A 739 -18.35 -23.47 25.75
N GLY A 740 -18.87 -24.46 25.03
CA GLY A 740 -20.31 -24.71 24.93
C GLY A 740 -21.06 -23.76 24.00
N LYS A 741 -20.39 -22.74 23.46
CA LYS A 741 -21.02 -21.70 22.63
C LYS A 741 -21.53 -22.26 21.30
N LEU A 742 -20.75 -23.14 20.68
CA LEU A 742 -21.16 -23.84 19.46
C LEU A 742 -22.39 -24.74 19.71
N GLN A 743 -22.43 -25.44 20.83
CA GLN A 743 -23.56 -26.29 21.22
C GLN A 743 -24.81 -25.46 21.50
N GLU A 744 -24.64 -24.27 22.06
CA GLU A 744 -25.72 -23.29 22.23
C GLU A 744 -26.31 -22.86 20.88
N TRP A 745 -25.45 -22.63 19.89
CA TRP A 745 -25.88 -22.30 18.53
C TRP A 745 -26.58 -23.48 17.85
N ILE A 746 -26.03 -24.69 17.96
CA ILE A 746 -26.64 -25.92 17.42
C ILE A 746 -28.05 -26.13 17.99
N ARG A 747 -28.26 -25.92 19.30
CA ARG A 747 -29.60 -26.02 19.91
C ARG A 747 -30.59 -24.99 19.37
N ARG A 748 -30.13 -23.78 19.05
CA ARG A 748 -31.00 -22.72 18.50
C ARG A 748 -31.40 -22.95 17.04
N ALA A 749 -30.58 -23.69 16.27
CA ALA A 749 -30.80 -23.98 14.86
C ALA A 749 -30.72 -25.49 14.58
N GLU A 750 -31.37 -26.30 15.41
CA GLU A 750 -31.22 -27.76 15.39
C GLU A 750 -31.59 -28.36 14.01
N ALA A 751 -32.66 -27.87 13.39
CA ALA A 751 -33.06 -28.28 12.05
C ALA A 751 -31.98 -27.98 11.00
N ALA A 752 -31.36 -26.79 11.07
CA ALA A 752 -30.29 -26.39 10.17
C ALA A 752 -29.06 -27.28 10.32
N PHE A 753 -28.55 -27.45 11.55
CA PHE A 753 -27.39 -28.31 11.79
C PHE A 753 -27.67 -29.78 11.45
N ARG A 754 -28.90 -30.27 11.67
CA ARG A 754 -29.33 -31.62 11.26
C ARG A 754 -29.31 -31.81 9.74
N ARG A 755 -29.66 -30.78 8.93
CA ARG A 755 -29.51 -30.83 7.46
C ARG A 755 -28.06 -31.09 7.02
N HIS A 756 -27.10 -30.72 7.87
CA HIS A 756 -25.67 -30.97 7.66
C HIS A 756 -25.15 -32.15 8.48
N GLY A 757 -26.04 -32.99 9.03
CA GLY A 757 -25.68 -34.20 9.77
C GLY A 757 -24.92 -33.91 11.06
N ILE A 758 -25.21 -32.78 11.72
CA ILE A 758 -24.67 -32.40 13.02
C ILE A 758 -25.81 -32.38 14.03
N GLU A 759 -25.71 -33.26 15.02
CA GLU A 759 -26.65 -33.35 16.13
C GLU A 759 -25.88 -33.50 17.44
N LEU A 760 -26.45 -33.02 18.54
CA LEU A 760 -25.85 -33.18 19.86
C LEU A 760 -26.25 -34.54 20.45
N ASP A 761 -25.29 -35.20 21.08
CA ASP A 761 -25.49 -36.44 21.83
C ASP A 761 -25.93 -36.10 23.25
N THR A 762 -27.18 -36.42 23.60
CA THR A 762 -27.78 -36.08 24.90
C THR A 762 -27.28 -36.94 26.06
N GLY A 763 -26.59 -38.05 25.77
CA GLY A 763 -26.06 -38.98 26.77
C GLY A 763 -24.55 -38.87 27.02
N ARG A 764 -23.84 -38.04 26.24
CA ARG A 764 -22.38 -38.00 26.25
C ARG A 764 -21.82 -36.58 26.21
N VAL A 765 -20.68 -36.40 26.87
CA VAL A 765 -19.93 -35.13 26.90
C VAL A 765 -18.49 -35.33 26.44
N TYR A 766 -17.88 -34.26 25.91
CA TYR A 766 -16.44 -34.14 25.77
C TYR A 766 -15.85 -33.44 26.99
N THR A 767 -14.77 -33.98 27.54
CA THR A 767 -14.12 -33.45 28.76
C THR A 767 -12.76 -32.85 28.43
N TRP A 768 -12.55 -31.57 28.74
CA TRP A 768 -11.26 -30.87 28.63
C TRP A 768 -10.55 -30.86 29.98
N THR A 769 -9.28 -31.25 29.99
CA THR A 769 -8.44 -31.24 31.18
C THR A 769 -7.23 -30.33 31.00
N ARG A 770 -6.83 -29.67 32.09
CA ARG A 770 -5.60 -28.87 32.18
C ARG A 770 -4.94 -29.19 33.50
N ASP A 771 -3.66 -29.58 33.46
CA ASP A 771 -2.87 -29.95 34.63
C ASP A 771 -3.57 -31.01 35.51
N GLY A 772 -4.19 -32.00 34.86
CA GLY A 772 -4.92 -33.11 35.51
C GLY A 772 -6.32 -32.76 36.04
N ARG A 773 -6.76 -31.50 35.96
CA ARG A 773 -8.10 -31.06 36.40
C ARG A 773 -9.04 -30.85 35.22
N VAL A 774 -10.31 -31.23 35.38
CA VAL A 774 -11.36 -30.91 34.42
C VAL A 774 -11.61 -29.41 34.42
N VAL A 775 -11.50 -28.78 33.25
CA VAL A 775 -11.72 -27.34 33.05
C VAL A 775 -12.95 -27.02 32.21
N SER A 776 -13.50 -28.00 31.49
CA SER A 776 -14.77 -27.87 30.77
C SER A 776 -15.34 -29.24 30.42
N GLU A 777 -16.66 -29.36 30.45
CA GLU A 777 -17.42 -30.50 29.93
C GLU A 777 -18.57 -29.97 29.08
N GLN A 778 -18.68 -30.45 27.84
CA GLN A 778 -19.69 -29.96 26.90
C GLN A 778 -20.32 -31.11 26.14
N GLY A 779 -21.61 -30.99 25.79
CA GLY A 779 -22.32 -32.00 25.01
C GLY A 779 -21.55 -32.42 23.76
N ALA A 780 -21.47 -33.73 23.55
CA ALA A 780 -20.75 -34.32 22.42
C ALA A 780 -21.56 -34.21 21.12
N VAL A 781 -20.90 -34.43 19.98
CA VAL A 781 -21.58 -34.52 18.68
C VAL A 781 -21.89 -35.99 18.41
N LEU A 782 -23.14 -36.27 18.06
CA LEU A 782 -23.61 -37.62 17.76
C LEU A 782 -22.82 -38.20 16.57
N GLY A 783 -22.35 -39.43 16.71
CA GLY A 783 -21.58 -40.11 15.67
C GLY A 783 -20.07 -39.83 15.65
N ALA A 784 -19.56 -38.92 16.48
CA ALA A 784 -18.11 -38.70 16.66
C ALA A 784 -17.64 -39.26 17.99
N ALA A 785 -16.86 -40.34 17.98
CA ALA A 785 -16.45 -41.07 19.19
C ALA A 785 -15.53 -40.22 20.08
N THR A 786 -14.66 -39.43 19.47
CA THR A 786 -13.79 -38.46 20.14
C THR A 786 -13.99 -37.06 19.57
N ARG A 787 -13.71 -36.03 20.37
CA ARG A 787 -13.75 -34.65 19.88
C ARG A 787 -12.73 -34.39 18.77
N ASP A 788 -11.60 -35.10 18.77
CA ASP A 788 -10.52 -34.87 17.82
C ASP A 788 -10.88 -35.35 16.39
N GLU A 789 -11.87 -36.24 16.24
CA GLU A 789 -12.46 -36.58 14.93
C GLU A 789 -13.12 -35.37 14.27
N LEU A 790 -13.71 -34.47 15.06
CA LEU A 790 -14.40 -33.28 14.55
C LEU A 790 -13.47 -32.31 13.84
N ARG A 791 -12.15 -32.49 13.98
CA ARG A 791 -11.17 -31.60 13.39
C ARG A 791 -10.98 -31.82 11.90
N TRP A 792 -11.43 -32.95 11.36
CA TRP A 792 -11.01 -33.47 10.06
C TRP A 792 -12.18 -33.89 9.18
N ASP A 793 -11.87 -34.26 7.95
CA ASP A 793 -12.75 -35.04 7.07
C ASP A 793 -14.16 -34.41 6.88
N GLY A 794 -15.18 -35.25 6.69
CA GLY A 794 -16.57 -34.82 6.56
C GLY A 794 -17.07 -34.01 7.75
N TRP A 795 -16.52 -34.17 8.95
CA TRP A 795 -16.92 -33.36 10.10
C TRP A 795 -16.60 -31.88 9.90
N ALA A 796 -15.38 -31.56 9.46
CA ALA A 796 -15.00 -30.18 9.18
C ALA A 796 -15.84 -29.59 8.03
N GLN A 797 -16.14 -30.38 6.99
CA GLN A 797 -17.05 -29.97 5.90
C GLN A 797 -18.44 -29.63 6.42
N ARG A 798 -19.05 -30.54 7.19
CA ARG A 798 -20.39 -30.35 7.76
C ARG A 798 -20.46 -29.09 8.62
N PHE A 799 -19.48 -28.85 9.48
CA PHE A 799 -19.47 -27.65 10.33
C PHE A 799 -19.34 -26.35 9.54
N PHE A 800 -18.50 -26.34 8.49
CA PHE A 800 -18.37 -25.18 7.63
C PHE A 800 -19.68 -24.88 6.89
N HIS A 801 -20.28 -25.89 6.25
CA HIS A 801 -21.52 -25.75 5.51
C HIS A 801 -22.72 -25.41 6.41
N ALA A 802 -22.76 -25.94 7.64
CA ALA A 802 -23.82 -25.62 8.58
C ALA A 802 -23.87 -24.13 8.94
N GLY A 803 -22.72 -23.46 9.15
CA GLY A 803 -22.73 -22.02 9.40
C GLY A 803 -22.87 -21.14 8.14
N LEU A 804 -23.12 -21.75 6.98
CA LEU A 804 -23.58 -21.04 5.77
C LEU A 804 -25.08 -21.22 5.53
N ASP A 805 -25.74 -22.07 6.32
CA ASP A 805 -27.19 -22.26 6.24
C ASP A 805 -27.92 -21.01 6.74
N GLU A 806 -28.92 -20.55 5.99
CA GLU A 806 -29.66 -19.33 6.30
C GLU A 806 -30.28 -19.34 7.71
N GLU A 807 -30.90 -20.45 8.13
CA GLU A 807 -31.49 -20.56 9.47
C GLU A 807 -30.42 -20.55 10.56
N ALA A 808 -29.26 -21.16 10.29
CA ALA A 808 -28.14 -21.11 11.21
C ALA A 808 -27.58 -19.68 11.33
N ILE A 809 -27.43 -18.96 10.22
CA ILE A 809 -26.95 -17.56 10.21
C ILE A 809 -27.90 -16.66 11.01
N VAL A 810 -29.21 -16.79 10.82
CA VAL A 810 -30.21 -16.02 11.58
C VAL A 810 -30.09 -16.31 13.09
N ALA A 811 -29.98 -17.58 13.46
CA ALA A 811 -29.79 -17.97 14.86
C ALA A 811 -28.44 -17.49 15.43
N GLU A 812 -27.39 -17.45 14.60
CA GLU A 812 -26.08 -16.92 14.97
C GLU A 812 -26.16 -15.43 15.28
N ALA A 813 -26.86 -14.67 14.43
CA ALA A 813 -27.00 -13.24 14.56
C ALA A 813 -27.78 -12.84 15.84
N GLU A 814 -28.78 -13.63 16.21
CA GLU A 814 -29.50 -13.48 17.47
C GLU A 814 -28.63 -13.84 18.69
N LEU A 815 -27.89 -14.95 18.62
CA LEU A 815 -26.94 -15.32 19.67
C LEU A 815 -25.83 -14.26 19.83
N ALA A 816 -25.34 -13.72 18.73
CA ALA A 816 -24.36 -12.65 18.69
C ALA A 816 -24.87 -11.40 19.41
N ARG A 817 -26.10 -10.97 19.11
CA ARG A 817 -26.78 -9.86 19.79
C ARG A 817 -26.89 -10.06 21.30
N GLU A 818 -27.28 -11.26 21.75
CA GLU A 818 -27.30 -11.60 23.18
C GLU A 818 -25.90 -11.53 23.82
N HIS A 819 -24.86 -11.93 23.09
CA HIS A 819 -23.47 -11.82 23.54
C HIS A 819 -22.99 -10.37 23.66
N LEU A 820 -23.31 -9.50 22.70
CA LEU A 820 -23.00 -8.07 22.78
C LEU A 820 -23.59 -7.44 24.07
N ARG A 821 -24.83 -7.83 24.42
CA ARG A 821 -25.50 -7.41 25.66
C ARG A 821 -24.83 -7.98 26.91
N ARG A 822 -24.41 -9.26 26.88
CA ARG A 822 -23.66 -9.89 27.98
C ARG A 822 -22.29 -9.24 28.20
N HIS A 823 -21.61 -8.78 27.16
CA HIS A 823 -20.35 -8.05 27.30
C HIS A 823 -20.56 -6.73 28.06
N LEU A 824 -21.60 -5.97 27.70
CA LEU A 824 -21.98 -4.74 28.41
C LEU A 824 -22.36 -5.03 29.87
N ALA A 825 -23.18 -6.06 30.12
CA ALA A 825 -23.52 -6.48 31.49
C ALA A 825 -22.28 -6.90 32.30
N GLY A 826 -21.34 -7.60 31.66
CA GLY A 826 -20.07 -8.01 32.26
C GLY A 826 -19.18 -6.82 32.62
N LEU A 827 -19.14 -5.78 31.79
CA LEU A 827 -18.47 -4.52 32.14
C LEU A 827 -19.18 -3.81 33.30
N ARG A 828 -20.52 -3.74 33.29
CA ARG A 828 -21.29 -3.16 34.40
C ARG A 828 -20.96 -3.83 35.73
N ALA A 829 -20.95 -5.16 35.76
CA ALA A 829 -20.60 -5.94 36.95
C ALA A 829 -19.15 -5.69 37.38
N TYR A 830 -18.23 -5.54 36.43
CA TYR A 830 -16.82 -5.28 36.72
C TYR A 830 -16.56 -3.87 37.27
N LEU A 831 -17.31 -2.87 36.81
CA LEU A 831 -17.19 -1.49 37.30
C LEU A 831 -17.78 -1.33 38.70
N GLY A 832 -18.80 -2.10 39.08
CA GLY A 832 -19.46 -2.03 40.39
C GLY A 832 -20.30 -0.77 40.64
N ASP A 833 -20.03 0.33 39.91
CA ASP A 833 -20.73 1.61 40.00
C ASP A 833 -21.51 1.92 38.70
N ALA A 834 -22.76 2.37 38.86
CA ALA A 834 -23.65 2.75 37.78
C ALA A 834 -23.22 4.05 37.06
N ALA A 835 -22.52 4.97 37.74
CA ALA A 835 -22.08 6.23 37.15
C ALA A 835 -21.05 6.06 36.00
N PRO A 836 -19.88 5.42 36.21
CA PRO A 836 -18.91 5.19 35.12
C PRO A 836 -19.47 4.30 34.02
N TYR A 837 -20.36 3.36 34.37
CA TYR A 837 -21.06 2.55 33.37
C TYR A 837 -21.95 3.41 32.46
N ARG A 838 -22.72 4.35 33.01
CA ARG A 838 -23.54 5.29 32.21
C ARG A 838 -22.69 6.16 31.29
N VAL A 839 -21.55 6.66 31.78
CA VAL A 839 -20.59 7.43 30.98
C VAL A 839 -20.09 6.60 29.80
N PHE A 840 -19.65 5.37 30.07
CA PHE A 840 -19.23 4.45 29.02
C PHE A 840 -20.32 4.19 27.99
N THR A 841 -21.54 3.86 28.44
CA THR A 841 -22.64 3.56 27.52
C THR A 841 -23.06 4.77 26.68
N GLY A 842 -22.85 5.99 27.18
CA GLY A 842 -23.00 7.23 26.41
C GLY A 842 -22.02 7.28 25.23
N HIS A 843 -20.73 7.04 25.48
CA HIS A 843 -19.72 6.97 24.41
C HIS A 843 -19.93 5.78 23.46
N TYR A 844 -20.34 4.64 24.01
CA TYR A 844 -20.69 3.43 23.26
C TYR A 844 -21.84 3.70 22.29
N ALA A 845 -22.92 4.35 22.72
CA ALA A 845 -24.02 4.72 21.84
C ALA A 845 -23.61 5.76 20.77
N ALA A 846 -22.74 6.71 21.15
CA ALA A 846 -22.35 7.81 20.28
C ALA A 846 -21.28 7.48 19.22
N SER A 847 -20.56 6.35 19.33
CA SER A 847 -19.44 6.04 18.42
C SER A 847 -19.40 4.57 17.99
N PRO A 848 -19.58 4.29 16.68
CA PRO A 848 -19.36 2.95 16.11
C PRO A 848 -17.96 2.41 16.39
N ARG A 849 -16.95 3.28 16.45
CA ARG A 849 -15.57 2.89 16.78
C ARG A 849 -15.43 2.43 18.22
N VAL A 850 -16.06 3.11 19.16
CA VAL A 850 -16.09 2.68 20.58
C VAL A 850 -16.82 1.34 20.70
N ARG A 851 -17.96 1.17 20.01
CA ARG A 851 -18.68 -0.12 19.99
C ARG A 851 -17.83 -1.25 19.45
N GLY A 852 -17.25 -1.07 18.26
CA GLY A 852 -16.42 -2.08 17.60
C GLY A 852 -15.20 -2.46 18.44
N MET A 853 -14.43 -1.48 18.92
CA MET A 853 -13.23 -1.75 19.73
C MET A 853 -13.59 -2.49 21.03
N PHE A 854 -14.60 -2.03 21.76
CA PHE A 854 -15.02 -2.69 22.99
C PHE A 854 -15.52 -4.12 22.73
N GLN A 855 -16.43 -4.30 21.78
CA GLN A 855 -17.06 -5.60 21.54
C GLN A 855 -16.07 -6.61 20.97
N ALA A 856 -15.23 -6.22 20.03
CA ALA A 856 -14.18 -7.09 19.50
C ALA A 856 -13.12 -7.41 20.57
N ALA A 857 -12.69 -6.41 21.36
CA ALA A 857 -11.77 -6.66 22.46
C ALA A 857 -12.36 -7.62 23.50
N TYR A 858 -13.65 -7.50 23.80
CA TYR A 858 -14.31 -8.35 24.79
C TYR A 858 -14.52 -9.76 24.25
N ASN A 859 -14.85 -9.92 22.96
CA ASN A 859 -14.95 -11.23 22.32
C ASN A 859 -13.60 -11.97 22.35
N ASN A 860 -12.51 -11.25 22.05
CA ASN A 860 -11.17 -11.82 21.95
C ASN A 860 -10.49 -12.05 23.32
N LEU A 861 -10.44 -11.02 24.17
CA LEU A 861 -9.75 -11.05 25.45
C LEU A 861 -10.51 -10.21 26.52
N PRO A 862 -11.57 -10.78 27.14
CA PRO A 862 -12.48 -10.08 28.05
C PRO A 862 -11.79 -9.30 29.18
N VAL A 863 -10.68 -9.84 29.71
CA VAL A 863 -9.95 -9.19 30.81
C VAL A 863 -9.27 -7.90 30.35
N ALA A 864 -8.67 -7.91 29.15
CA ALA A 864 -8.04 -6.71 28.58
C ALA A 864 -9.10 -5.67 28.19
N ALA A 865 -10.23 -6.10 27.62
CA ALA A 865 -11.34 -5.21 27.29
C ALA A 865 -11.85 -4.44 28.52
N LYS A 866 -12.10 -5.15 29.62
CA LYS A 866 -12.55 -4.53 30.88
C LYS A 866 -11.51 -3.57 31.46
N ARG A 867 -10.25 -4.02 31.57
CA ARG A 867 -9.16 -3.18 32.11
C ARG A 867 -8.92 -1.93 31.28
N GLY A 868 -8.80 -2.08 29.96
CA GLY A 868 -8.60 -0.94 29.05
C GLY A 868 -9.76 0.04 29.11
N THR A 869 -11.00 -0.45 29.17
CA THR A 869 -12.18 0.42 29.30
C THR A 869 -12.18 1.20 30.61
N VAL A 870 -11.84 0.56 31.74
CA VAL A 870 -11.73 1.22 33.05
C VAL A 870 -10.62 2.28 33.04
N ALA A 871 -9.44 1.95 32.48
CA ALA A 871 -8.34 2.90 32.36
C ALA A 871 -8.71 4.11 31.49
N ALA A 872 -9.42 3.88 30.38
CA ALA A 872 -9.91 4.95 29.52
C ALA A 872 -10.94 5.85 30.24
N LEU A 873 -11.87 5.27 31.00
CA LEU A 873 -12.84 6.03 31.79
C LEU A 873 -12.16 6.89 32.86
N HIS A 874 -11.16 6.37 33.56
CA HIS A 874 -10.38 7.15 34.52
C HIS A 874 -9.62 8.30 33.86
N ALA A 875 -9.04 8.07 32.68
CA ALA A 875 -8.31 9.08 31.94
C ALA A 875 -9.22 10.14 31.31
N ALA A 876 -10.48 9.80 31.01
CA ALA A 876 -11.39 10.65 30.25
C ALA A 876 -12.00 11.79 31.08
N GLY A 877 -12.35 11.58 32.35
CA GLY A 877 -13.10 12.57 33.13
C GLY A 877 -14.38 13.01 32.40
N ASN A 878 -14.49 14.31 32.06
CA ASN A 878 -15.61 14.89 31.29
C ASN A 878 -15.33 15.01 29.77
N ALA A 879 -14.41 14.22 29.22
CA ALA A 879 -14.04 14.29 27.81
C ALA A 879 -15.20 13.93 26.87
N GLY A 880 -15.25 14.57 25.70
CA GLY A 880 -16.16 14.19 24.60
C GLY A 880 -15.79 12.84 23.96
N THR A 881 -16.73 12.27 23.20
CA THR A 881 -16.62 10.91 22.63
C THR A 881 -15.41 10.69 21.72
N GLU A 882 -14.98 11.69 20.96
CA GLU A 882 -13.79 11.58 20.11
C GLU A 882 -12.52 11.34 20.94
N ARG A 883 -12.30 12.19 21.95
CA ARG A 883 -11.18 12.03 22.90
C ARG A 883 -11.28 10.72 23.68
N PHE A 884 -12.49 10.32 24.10
CA PHE A 884 -12.69 9.01 24.73
C PHE A 884 -12.30 7.84 23.80
N THR A 885 -12.57 7.97 22.49
CA THR A 885 -12.23 6.94 21.49
C THR A 885 -10.72 6.73 21.43
N ASP A 886 -9.93 7.81 21.41
CA ASP A 886 -8.46 7.73 21.40
C ASP A 886 -7.91 7.16 22.70
N LEU A 887 -8.45 7.61 23.85
CA LEU A 887 -8.06 7.07 25.16
C LEU A 887 -8.37 5.58 25.28
N LEU A 888 -9.52 5.14 24.76
CA LEU A 888 -9.90 3.72 24.73
C LEU A 888 -8.95 2.91 23.85
N GLN A 889 -8.57 3.43 22.69
CA GLN A 889 -7.59 2.78 21.81
C GLN A 889 -6.26 2.56 22.53
N ASP A 890 -5.69 3.60 23.14
CA ASP A 890 -4.39 3.51 23.81
C ASP A 890 -4.45 2.59 25.03
N ALA A 891 -5.52 2.69 25.82
CA ALA A 891 -5.73 1.85 26.99
C ALA A 891 -5.93 0.37 26.64
N LEU A 892 -6.60 0.05 25.53
CA LEU A 892 -6.72 -1.32 25.03
C LEU A 892 -5.37 -1.85 24.57
N LEU A 893 -4.58 -1.08 23.82
CA LEU A 893 -3.23 -1.51 23.40
C LEU A 893 -2.32 -1.80 24.59
N GLU A 894 -2.40 -1.01 25.67
CA GLU A 894 -1.68 -1.28 26.92
C GLU A 894 -2.19 -2.56 27.59
N ALA A 895 -3.50 -2.71 27.76
CA ALA A 895 -4.09 -3.87 28.41
C ALA A 895 -3.81 -5.20 27.68
N TYR A 896 -3.66 -5.16 26.35
CA TYR A 896 -3.21 -6.30 25.55
C TYR A 896 -1.72 -6.58 25.76
N ARG A 897 -0.87 -5.54 25.82
CA ARG A 897 0.58 -5.69 26.07
C ARG A 897 0.87 -6.37 27.41
N GLU A 898 0.11 -6.06 28.46
CA GLU A 898 0.16 -6.78 29.75
C GLU A 898 -0.12 -8.28 29.63
N ARG A 899 -0.75 -8.72 28.54
CA ARG A 899 -1.12 -10.12 28.26
C ARG A 899 -0.23 -10.75 27.18
N ASN A 900 0.88 -10.10 26.83
CA ASN A 900 1.81 -10.51 25.76
C ASN A 900 1.16 -10.54 24.37
N ASP A 901 0.17 -9.70 24.14
CA ASP A 901 -0.43 -9.44 22.83
C ASP A 901 -0.25 -7.96 22.48
N ASN A 902 -0.13 -7.60 21.20
CA ASN A 902 0.03 -6.20 20.81
C ASN A 902 -1.31 -5.46 20.61
N GLY A 903 -2.44 -6.18 20.52
CA GLY A 903 -3.79 -5.61 20.39
C GLY A 903 -4.04 -4.80 19.11
N THR A 904 -3.06 -4.68 18.21
CA THR A 904 -3.14 -3.78 17.05
C THR A 904 -4.26 -4.15 16.09
N ARG A 905 -4.52 -5.45 15.94
CA ARG A 905 -5.61 -5.98 15.11
C ARG A 905 -6.98 -5.52 15.61
N ILE A 906 -7.19 -5.41 16.92
CA ILE A 906 -8.45 -4.89 17.47
C ILE A 906 -8.67 -3.45 16.98
N ILE A 907 -7.63 -2.64 16.95
CA ILE A 907 -7.72 -1.23 16.59
C ILE A 907 -7.84 -1.03 15.06
N SER A 908 -7.07 -1.78 14.28
CA SER A 908 -7.04 -1.64 12.82
C SER A 908 -8.33 -2.16 12.19
N GLU A 909 -8.76 -3.37 12.56
CA GLU A 909 -9.84 -4.07 11.87
C GLU A 909 -11.23 -3.57 12.28
N THR A 910 -11.38 -2.97 13.47
CA THR A 910 -12.66 -2.35 13.87
C THR A 910 -12.76 -0.89 13.43
N ARG A 911 -11.78 -0.35 12.70
CA ARG A 911 -11.83 1.03 12.20
C ARG A 911 -12.90 1.17 11.11
N THR A 912 -12.93 0.22 10.19
CA THR A 912 -13.95 0.06 9.16
C THR A 912 -15.05 -0.86 9.68
N GLY A 913 -16.30 -0.54 9.36
CA GLY A 913 -17.46 -1.32 9.79
C GLY A 913 -18.30 -1.78 8.62
N ALA A 914 -19.62 -1.67 8.75
CA ALA A 914 -20.52 -1.94 7.64
C ALA A 914 -20.30 -0.91 6.52
N ARG A 915 -20.39 -1.36 5.26
CA ARG A 915 -20.36 -0.47 4.09
C ARG A 915 -21.64 0.35 4.05
N SER A 916 -21.60 1.57 3.50
CA SER A 916 -22.83 2.33 3.24
C SER A 916 -23.79 1.46 2.42
N ALA A 917 -25.06 1.43 2.83
CA ALA A 917 -26.10 0.71 2.11
C ALA A 917 -26.42 1.40 0.78
#